data_AF-A0A1W1BDC6-F1
#
_entry.id   AF-A0A1W1BDC6-F1
#
_cell.length_a   1.000
_cell.length_b   1.000
_cell.length_c   1.000
_cell.angle_alpha   90.00
_cell.angle_beta   90.00
_cell.angle_gamma   90.00
#
_symmetry.space_group_name_H-M   'P 1'
#
loop_
_entity.id
_entity.type
_entity.pdbx_description
1 polymer ?
#
loop_
_entity_poly.entity_id
_entity_poly.type
_entity_poly.pdbx_seq_one_letter_code
_entity_poly.pdbx_strand_id
1 'polypeptide(L)'
;MKSFIKFQNITKKRSLYLGIFGMALLFATPLLATQKGPVQAILADVSGHGTLLHVDRFRINPEINNLPSKHIFIVGSKTLIAMRDQVQNAEEKALEKIARDEGWSEFGAAFNYSGAVGTLSEHVGQLEGLSNVNSALTELGLFMTVWQVSMDLSRGDNSSAGVDSYKGMLYYAIGKFGWPALQISSVAILAIDIALNTFGTEAWLARTDAWRQSYTAYYREGEAAMEAREFGPVAQVVPDTLEQAVKKIRTQKSGGRSIKQWKILLDYYYRKAKSPERFKSLVANEVDRYIGRYWNSKEFTQGVAGYRQTQVGIAPGSSLTDDIRKRLEDEHRTRLMAMFVVKVFPEIARKAWLRALVGQVMKMNRELRLELNDTYQVEVSAYGLSTPTQFFITKPSGGKWGGKIMSGKPRRFKITKLAYLRAGLPTTVTLMGPSGIIEKPLKFVKDKAIVVFGTPPAPRQIYALHATEGLQQCTINTHTKAGKTSRHKEVRPARPPLDIDEAQPVVTQVMFGKYDVGSGSWSLLSPGTFDATSYSTTFGAPYLDNIHRLFACEDKAMDLALFIDADCKFERHISTKDTNGTLTEIDCISPVHLTFRGVYTKMGASGLKFFSFEGERGKLVRESLRSVMKNLREVEQSQ
;
A
#
# COMPACT_ATOMS: atom_id res chain seq x y z
N MET A 1 12.80 40.69 -10.54
CA MET A 1 13.17 39.67 -9.53
C MET A 1 11.99 39.37 -8.59
N LYS A 2 10.86 38.90 -9.15
CA LYS A 2 9.63 38.48 -8.46
C LYS A 2 8.85 37.57 -9.42
N SER A 3 8.98 36.24 -9.29
CA SER A 3 8.01 35.22 -9.77
C SER A 3 8.66 33.83 -9.90
N PHE A 4 8.93 33.15 -8.78
CA PHE A 4 9.34 31.73 -8.82
C PHE A 4 8.81 30.91 -7.65
N ILE A 5 7.52 31.03 -7.33
CA ILE A 5 6.84 30.12 -6.38
C ILE A 5 5.40 29.90 -6.85
N LYS A 6 5.15 28.90 -7.73
CA LYS A 6 3.82 28.25 -7.84
C LYS A 6 3.73 26.93 -8.63
N PHE A 7 4.82 26.22 -8.94
CA PHE A 7 4.76 25.02 -9.82
C PHE A 7 5.01 23.65 -9.17
N GLN A 8 5.08 23.54 -7.83
CA GLN A 8 5.36 22.25 -7.16
C GLN A 8 4.14 21.44 -6.68
N ASN A 9 2.90 21.91 -6.85
CA ASN A 9 1.72 21.21 -6.31
C ASN A 9 0.96 20.27 -7.28
N ILE A 10 1.38 20.16 -8.55
CA ILE A 10 0.70 19.30 -9.55
C ILE A 10 1.32 17.89 -9.61
N THR A 11 2.56 17.71 -9.14
CA THR A 11 3.36 16.49 -9.34
C THR A 11 3.12 15.37 -8.32
N LYS A 12 2.60 15.65 -7.12
CA LYS A 12 2.29 14.62 -6.10
C LYS A 12 0.98 13.86 -6.33
N LYS A 13 0.07 14.35 -7.17
CA LYS A 13 -1.21 13.66 -7.43
C LYS A 13 -1.03 12.37 -8.23
N ARG A 14 -0.07 12.32 -9.17
CA ARG A 14 0.04 11.19 -10.12
C ARG A 14 0.57 9.87 -9.57
N SER A 15 1.51 9.89 -8.61
CA SER A 15 2.06 8.65 -8.02
C SER A 15 1.13 7.97 -7.02
N LEU A 16 0.13 8.69 -6.50
CA LEU A 16 -0.91 8.13 -5.63
C LEU A 16 -1.94 7.30 -6.42
N TYR A 17 -2.07 7.53 -7.73
CA TYR A 17 -3.11 6.91 -8.57
C TYR A 17 -2.89 5.42 -8.83
N LEU A 18 -1.65 4.92 -8.98
CA LEU A 18 -1.43 3.49 -9.23
C LEU A 18 -1.60 2.60 -7.98
N GLY A 19 -1.29 3.11 -6.79
CA GLY A 19 -1.56 2.39 -5.54
C GLY A 19 -3.06 2.20 -5.27
N ILE A 20 -3.91 3.12 -5.75
CA ILE A 20 -5.37 3.04 -5.67
C ILE A 20 -5.93 2.18 -6.83
N PHE A 21 -5.32 2.21 -8.01
CA PHE A 21 -5.74 1.42 -9.17
C PHE A 21 -5.62 -0.11 -8.95
N GLY A 22 -4.61 -0.57 -8.21
CA GLY A 22 -4.52 -1.96 -7.79
C GLY A 22 -5.66 -2.40 -6.86
N MET A 23 -6.31 -1.46 -6.17
CA MET A 23 -7.48 -1.71 -5.31
C MET A 23 -8.81 -1.57 -6.08
N ALA A 24 -8.84 -0.77 -7.15
CA ALA A 24 -10.03 -0.52 -7.97
C ALA A 24 -10.36 -1.67 -8.95
N LEU A 25 -9.43 -2.61 -9.21
CA LEU A 25 -9.67 -3.77 -10.08
C LEU A 25 -10.55 -4.87 -9.46
N LEU A 26 -11.05 -4.67 -8.24
CA LEU A 26 -11.98 -5.59 -7.57
C LEU A 26 -13.47 -5.20 -7.72
N PHE A 27 -13.84 -4.26 -8.59
CA PHE A 27 -15.26 -3.98 -8.86
C PHE A 27 -15.88 -5.03 -9.80
N ALA A 28 -15.96 -6.28 -9.36
CA ALA A 28 -16.68 -7.34 -10.05
C ALA A 28 -18.19 -7.07 -10.07
N THR A 29 -18.81 -7.25 -11.23
CA THR A 29 -20.27 -7.34 -11.37
C THR A 29 -20.81 -8.56 -10.61
N PRO A 30 -22.02 -8.49 -10.02
CA PRO A 30 -22.65 -9.63 -9.39
C PRO A 30 -23.16 -10.59 -10.46
N LEU A 31 -22.33 -11.56 -10.88
CA LEU A 31 -22.81 -12.73 -11.61
C LEU A 31 -22.07 -13.97 -11.11
N LEU A 32 -22.88 -14.92 -10.62
CA LEU A 32 -22.57 -16.25 -10.07
C LEU A 32 -22.12 -16.28 -8.59
N ALA A 33 -23.12 -16.41 -7.73
CA ALA A 33 -23.02 -16.60 -6.29
C ALA A 33 -22.94 -18.09 -5.94
N THR A 34 -21.73 -18.66 -5.84
CA THR A 34 -21.52 -19.92 -5.07
C THR A 34 -20.15 -20.04 -4.38
N GLN A 35 -19.22 -19.10 -4.55
CA GLN A 35 -18.06 -18.96 -3.66
C GLN A 35 -18.13 -17.60 -2.97
N LYS A 36 -18.20 -17.58 -1.64
CA LYS A 36 -18.05 -16.35 -0.84
C LYS A 36 -16.64 -15.81 -1.05
N GLY A 37 -16.47 -14.99 -2.09
CA GLY A 37 -15.24 -14.25 -2.33
C GLY A 37 -14.88 -13.37 -1.13
N PRO A 38 -13.65 -12.85 -1.07
CA PRO A 38 -13.23 -11.97 0.01
C PRO A 38 -14.19 -10.77 0.11
N VAL A 39 -14.69 -10.52 1.33
CA VAL A 39 -15.61 -9.40 1.60
C VAL A 39 -14.90 -8.10 1.22
N GLN A 40 -15.47 -7.38 0.25
CA GLN A 40 -14.92 -6.10 -0.19
C GLN A 40 -15.09 -5.05 0.90
N ALA A 41 -14.00 -4.33 1.21
CA ALA A 41 -14.02 -3.39 2.32
C ALA A 41 -14.76 -2.08 2.00
N ILE A 42 -14.72 -1.68 0.74
CA ILE A 42 -15.29 -0.43 0.24
C ILE A 42 -16.17 -0.77 -0.96
N LEU A 43 -17.39 -0.26 -0.93
CA LEU A 43 -18.35 -0.37 -2.02
C LEU A 43 -18.43 0.98 -2.74
N ALA A 44 -18.60 0.93 -4.06
CA ALA A 44 -18.95 2.09 -4.87
C ALA A 44 -20.43 1.99 -5.25
N ASP A 45 -21.22 2.96 -4.80
CA ASP A 45 -22.59 3.13 -5.30
C ASP A 45 -22.49 3.83 -6.67
N VAL A 46 -22.99 3.19 -7.72
CA VAL A 46 -22.87 3.64 -9.11
C VAL A 46 -24.25 3.81 -9.72
N SER A 47 -24.48 4.95 -10.35
CA SER A 47 -25.68 5.27 -11.11
C SER A 47 -25.35 5.51 -12.59
N GLY A 48 -26.40 5.69 -13.41
CA GLY A 48 -26.28 5.90 -14.85
C GLY A 48 -26.26 4.60 -15.67
N HIS A 49 -26.10 4.74 -16.97
CA HIS A 49 -26.14 3.62 -17.92
C HIS A 49 -25.23 3.89 -19.13
N GLY A 50 -24.87 2.82 -19.84
CA GLY A 50 -24.12 2.92 -21.09
C GLY A 50 -22.74 3.57 -20.93
N THR A 51 -22.51 4.68 -21.63
CA THR A 51 -21.25 5.42 -21.61
C THR A 51 -21.16 6.43 -20.47
N LEU A 52 -22.25 6.68 -19.74
CA LEU A 52 -22.35 7.69 -18.69
C LEU A 52 -22.63 7.03 -17.34
N LEU A 53 -21.66 6.23 -16.86
CA LEU A 53 -21.70 5.66 -15.50
C LEU A 53 -21.03 6.62 -14.53
N HIS A 54 -21.66 6.88 -13.39
CA HIS A 54 -21.14 7.79 -12.38
C HIS A 54 -21.06 7.10 -11.03
N VAL A 55 -19.99 7.33 -10.28
CA VAL A 55 -19.91 7.02 -8.85
C VAL A 55 -20.67 8.08 -8.08
N ASP A 56 -21.75 7.69 -7.41
CA ASP A 56 -22.51 8.57 -6.53
C ASP A 56 -21.72 8.81 -5.24
N ARG A 57 -21.23 7.71 -4.65
CA ARG A 57 -20.38 7.72 -3.45
C ARG A 57 -19.65 6.40 -3.26
N PHE A 58 -18.52 6.47 -2.57
CA PHE A 58 -17.89 5.34 -1.92
C PHE A 58 -18.40 5.23 -0.48
N ARG A 59 -18.59 4.01 0.00
CA ARG A 59 -18.97 3.72 1.40
C ARG A 59 -18.27 2.48 1.91
N ILE A 60 -18.13 2.38 3.22
CA ILE A 60 -17.67 1.15 3.88
C ILE A 60 -18.76 0.10 3.71
N ASN A 61 -18.39 -1.13 3.38
CA ASN A 61 -19.36 -2.23 3.33
C ASN A 61 -19.98 -2.44 4.72
N PRO A 62 -21.32 -2.34 4.90
CA PRO A 62 -21.95 -2.49 6.20
C PRO A 62 -21.65 -3.84 6.87
N GLU A 63 -21.39 -4.90 6.10
CA GLU A 63 -21.02 -6.21 6.63
C GLU A 63 -19.75 -6.17 7.48
N ILE A 64 -18.84 -5.24 7.21
CA ILE A 64 -17.59 -5.07 7.98
C ILE A 64 -17.86 -4.66 9.42
N ASN A 65 -18.89 -3.84 9.65
CA ASN A 65 -19.20 -3.38 11.01
C ASN A 65 -19.57 -4.56 11.92
N ASN A 66 -20.11 -5.62 11.33
CA ASN A 66 -20.56 -6.84 11.98
C ASN A 66 -19.50 -7.95 11.96
N LEU A 67 -18.36 -7.76 11.26
CA LEU A 67 -17.30 -8.75 11.27
C LEU A 67 -16.72 -8.87 12.70
N PRO A 68 -16.73 -10.08 13.29
CA PRO A 68 -16.08 -10.32 14.57
C PRO A 68 -14.61 -9.89 14.49
N SER A 69 -14.08 -9.31 15.56
CA SER A 69 -12.66 -8.88 15.62
C SER A 69 -11.69 -10.01 15.25
N LYS A 70 -12.06 -11.27 15.51
CA LYS A 70 -11.30 -12.47 15.14
C LYS A 70 -11.16 -12.73 13.63
N HIS A 71 -12.01 -12.14 12.78
CA HIS A 71 -11.98 -12.34 11.32
C HIS A 71 -11.32 -11.20 10.55
N ILE A 72 -10.99 -10.10 11.22
CA ILE A 72 -10.27 -9.00 10.58
C ILE A 72 -8.78 -9.36 10.61
N PHE A 73 -8.35 -10.13 9.62
CA PHE A 73 -6.94 -10.35 9.31
C PHE A 73 -6.33 -9.03 8.82
N ILE A 74 -6.05 -8.10 9.73
CA ILE A 74 -5.22 -6.94 9.41
C ILE A 74 -3.81 -7.47 9.17
N VAL A 75 -3.38 -7.35 7.92
CA VAL A 75 -2.00 -7.37 7.42
C VAL A 75 -0.95 -7.25 8.54
N GLY A 76 -0.17 -8.34 8.73
CA GLY A 76 0.98 -8.38 9.65
C GLY A 76 0.87 -9.35 10.83
N SER A 77 0.25 -10.52 10.67
CA SER A 77 0.09 -11.51 11.74
C SER A 77 1.40 -12.06 12.32
N LYS A 78 2.57 -11.84 11.71
CA LYS A 78 3.84 -12.30 12.28
C LYS A 78 4.16 -11.66 13.62
N THR A 79 3.89 -10.36 13.83
CA THR A 79 4.28 -9.67 15.08
C THR A 79 3.33 -9.97 16.23
N LEU A 80 2.04 -10.11 15.97
CA LEU A 80 1.06 -10.47 17.01
C LEU A 80 1.12 -11.96 17.37
N ILE A 81 1.38 -12.84 16.38
CA ILE A 81 1.68 -14.25 16.62
C ILE A 81 3.01 -14.34 17.38
N ALA A 82 4.08 -13.67 16.92
CA ALA A 82 5.36 -13.64 17.62
C ALA A 82 5.26 -13.04 19.03
N MET A 83 4.42 -12.04 19.29
CA MET A 83 4.19 -11.52 20.64
C MET A 83 3.40 -12.48 21.52
N ARG A 84 2.40 -13.19 20.96
CA ARG A 84 1.66 -14.24 21.67
C ARG A 84 2.60 -15.39 22.01
N ASP A 85 3.36 -15.87 21.03
CA ASP A 85 4.32 -16.95 21.18
C ASP A 85 5.44 -16.52 22.13
N GLN A 86 5.92 -15.27 22.07
CA GLN A 86 6.91 -14.73 23.00
C GLN A 86 6.37 -14.61 24.43
N VAL A 87 5.08 -14.30 24.63
CA VAL A 87 4.46 -14.27 25.97
C VAL A 87 4.24 -15.68 26.51
N GLN A 88 3.77 -16.62 25.68
CA GLN A 88 3.65 -18.04 26.06
C GLN A 88 5.02 -18.64 26.38
N ASN A 89 6.01 -18.41 25.52
CA ASN A 89 7.40 -18.82 25.74
C ASN A 89 8.05 -18.10 26.92
N ALA A 90 7.59 -16.90 27.31
CA ALA A 90 8.09 -16.20 28.50
C ALA A 90 7.46 -16.73 29.80
N GLU A 91 6.18 -17.13 29.78
CA GLU A 91 5.54 -17.85 30.88
C GLU A 91 6.20 -19.23 31.08
N GLU A 92 6.49 -19.94 29.99
CA GLU A 92 7.22 -21.20 29.99
C GLU A 92 8.65 -21.00 30.50
N LYS A 93 9.40 -20.03 29.97
CA LYS A 93 10.75 -19.68 30.45
C LYS A 93 10.81 -19.18 31.89
N ALA A 94 9.75 -18.56 32.41
CA ALA A 94 9.68 -18.14 33.80
C ALA A 94 9.50 -19.35 34.73
N LEU A 95 8.68 -20.31 34.34
CA LEU A 95 8.53 -21.61 35.02
C LEU A 95 9.82 -22.45 34.91
N GLU A 96 10.46 -22.46 33.75
CA GLU A 96 11.75 -23.13 33.52
C GLU A 96 12.90 -22.46 34.27
N LYS A 97 12.93 -21.13 34.39
CA LYS A 97 13.94 -20.42 35.19
C LYS A 97 13.81 -20.78 36.67
N ILE A 98 12.59 -20.90 37.18
CA ILE A 98 12.35 -21.38 38.54
C ILE A 98 12.90 -22.81 38.68
N ALA A 99 12.54 -23.73 37.77
CA ALA A 99 13.03 -25.11 37.79
C ALA A 99 14.57 -25.24 37.61
N ARG A 100 15.18 -24.39 36.79
CA ARG A 100 16.63 -24.33 36.55
C ARG A 100 17.40 -23.74 37.73
N ASP A 101 16.88 -22.66 38.34
CA ASP A 101 17.53 -22.03 39.48
C ASP A 101 17.42 -22.94 40.72
N GLU A 102 16.31 -23.69 40.87
CA GLU A 102 16.18 -24.81 41.83
C GLU A 102 17.18 -25.94 41.53
N GLY A 103 17.22 -26.43 40.29
CA GLY A 103 18.09 -27.56 39.90
C GLY A 103 19.59 -27.22 39.88
N TRP A 104 19.97 -25.98 39.59
CA TRP A 104 21.36 -25.51 39.64
C TRP A 104 21.83 -25.23 41.07
N SER A 105 20.92 -24.81 41.96
CA SER A 105 21.19 -24.72 43.39
C SER A 105 21.44 -26.11 44.00
N GLU A 106 20.66 -27.12 43.61
CA GLU A 106 20.91 -28.51 44.01
C GLU A 106 22.19 -29.09 43.39
N PHE A 107 22.50 -28.76 42.13
CA PHE A 107 23.75 -29.14 41.48
C PHE A 107 24.98 -28.50 42.13
N GLY A 108 24.92 -27.20 42.44
CA GLY A 108 26.00 -26.48 43.14
C GLY A 108 26.23 -27.03 44.54
N ALA A 109 25.16 -27.36 45.26
CA ALA A 109 25.26 -27.99 46.58
C ALA A 109 25.89 -29.40 46.53
N ALA A 110 25.64 -30.17 45.46
CA ALA A 110 26.21 -31.51 45.28
C ALA A 110 27.69 -31.50 44.86
N PHE A 111 28.17 -30.46 44.16
CA PHE A 111 29.53 -30.41 43.60
C PHE A 111 30.51 -29.46 44.32
N ASN A 112 30.06 -28.63 45.26
CA ASN A 112 30.95 -27.74 46.02
C ASN A 112 31.77 -28.43 47.14
N TYR A 113 31.81 -29.78 47.15
CA TYR A 113 32.60 -30.55 48.13
C TYR A 113 33.64 -31.51 47.53
N SER A 114 33.83 -31.53 46.19
CA SER A 114 34.92 -32.29 45.57
C SER A 114 35.88 -31.37 44.81
N GLY A 115 36.91 -30.91 45.51
CA GLY A 115 38.06 -30.27 44.88
C GLY A 115 38.83 -31.29 44.02
N ALA A 116 38.43 -31.47 42.76
CA ALA A 116 39.22 -32.13 41.71
C ALA A 116 38.58 -31.94 40.31
N VAL A 117 38.65 -30.73 39.75
CA VAL A 117 38.39 -30.49 38.31
C VAL A 117 39.64 -30.79 37.46
N GLY A 118 40.75 -31.23 38.07
CA GLY A 118 42.04 -31.44 37.41
C GLY A 118 42.25 -32.76 36.66
N THR A 119 41.37 -33.76 36.77
CA THR A 119 41.68 -35.15 36.33
C THR A 119 40.77 -35.72 35.25
N LEU A 120 39.92 -34.90 34.62
CA LEU A 120 39.06 -35.34 33.51
C LEU A 120 39.68 -35.08 32.11
N SER A 121 40.65 -34.16 32.00
CA SER A 121 41.40 -33.96 30.74
C SER A 121 42.50 -35.00 30.50
N GLU A 122 42.96 -35.71 31.54
CA GLU A 122 44.07 -36.68 31.46
C GLU A 122 43.64 -38.11 31.13
N HIS A 123 42.35 -38.44 31.10
CA HIS A 123 41.87 -39.81 30.82
C HIS A 123 41.09 -39.97 29.52
N VAL A 124 41.00 -38.92 28.70
CA VAL A 124 40.41 -39.00 27.34
C VAL A 124 41.47 -39.34 26.28
N GLY A 125 42.76 -39.32 26.63
CA GLY A 125 43.87 -39.53 25.70
C GLY A 125 44.36 -40.98 25.51
N GLN A 126 43.84 -41.95 26.25
CA GLN A 126 44.32 -43.34 26.15
C GLN A 126 43.19 -44.34 26.36
N LEU A 127 42.72 -44.96 25.27
CA LEU A 127 42.66 -46.43 25.14
C LEU A 127 42.05 -46.83 23.78
N GLU A 128 42.89 -47.48 22.98
CA GLU A 128 42.54 -48.39 21.90
C GLU A 128 42.07 -49.75 22.48
N GLY A 129 41.19 -50.46 21.77
CA GLY A 129 41.07 -51.92 21.89
C GLY A 129 39.81 -52.47 22.57
N LEU A 130 38.84 -52.89 21.76
CA LEU A 130 37.62 -53.62 22.13
C LEU A 130 37.90 -54.98 22.81
N SER A 131 37.21 -55.26 23.92
CA SER A 131 36.73 -56.62 24.25
C SER A 131 35.79 -56.62 25.48
N ASN A 132 34.47 -56.65 25.24
CA ASN A 132 33.43 -57.46 25.89
C ASN A 132 32.05 -56.75 25.94
N VAL A 133 31.01 -57.54 25.65
CA VAL A 133 29.65 -57.14 25.24
C VAL A 133 28.84 -56.35 26.29
N ASN A 134 29.35 -56.16 27.51
CA ASN A 134 28.72 -55.25 28.48
C ASN A 134 29.12 -53.76 28.28
N SER A 135 30.24 -53.49 27.62
CA SER A 135 30.67 -52.12 27.29
C SER A 135 29.91 -51.53 26.10
N ALA A 136 29.32 -52.37 25.25
CA ALA A 136 28.60 -51.92 24.06
C ALA A 136 27.30 -51.16 24.39
N LEU A 137 26.61 -51.49 25.50
CA LEU A 137 25.39 -50.76 25.92
C LEU A 137 25.71 -49.46 26.66
N THR A 138 26.82 -49.41 27.39
CA THR A 138 27.28 -48.19 28.08
C THR A 138 27.84 -47.17 27.08
N GLU A 139 28.53 -47.61 26.03
CA GLU A 139 29.03 -46.73 24.96
C GLU A 139 27.93 -46.32 23.96
N LEU A 140 26.90 -47.14 23.72
CA LEU A 140 25.72 -46.73 22.95
C LEU A 140 24.96 -45.57 23.64
N GLY A 141 24.89 -45.61 24.98
CA GLY A 141 24.28 -44.55 25.79
C GLY A 141 25.03 -43.22 25.70
N LEU A 142 26.36 -43.26 25.84
CA LEU A 142 27.21 -42.07 25.70
C LEU A 142 27.17 -41.48 24.27
N PHE A 143 27.16 -42.35 23.25
CA PHE A 143 27.05 -41.95 21.84
C PHE A 143 25.72 -41.26 21.51
N MET A 144 24.59 -41.78 22.04
CA MET A 144 23.27 -41.17 21.87
C MET A 144 23.15 -39.82 22.59
N THR A 145 23.77 -39.67 23.76
CA THR A 145 23.84 -38.38 24.47
C THR A 145 24.66 -37.35 23.69
N VAL A 146 25.83 -37.73 23.16
CA VAL A 146 26.66 -36.82 22.35
C VAL A 146 25.96 -36.42 21.04
N TRP A 147 25.20 -37.32 20.42
CA TRP A 147 24.41 -37.04 19.22
C TRP A 147 23.24 -36.07 19.50
N GLN A 148 22.49 -36.27 20.58
CA GLN A 148 21.40 -35.38 20.99
C GLN A 148 21.90 -33.98 21.38
N VAL A 149 22.97 -33.92 22.16
CA VAL A 149 23.64 -32.66 22.55
C VAL A 149 24.13 -31.89 21.31
N SER A 150 24.69 -32.58 20.32
CA SER A 150 25.13 -31.95 19.06
C SER A 150 23.97 -31.46 18.20
N MET A 151 22.85 -32.20 18.17
CA MET A 151 21.63 -31.84 17.45
C MET A 151 20.94 -30.62 18.07
N ASP A 152 20.94 -30.51 19.40
CA ASP A 152 20.32 -29.39 20.13
C ASP A 152 21.20 -28.13 20.13
N LEU A 153 22.53 -28.30 20.18
CA LEU A 153 23.48 -27.20 19.96
C LEU A 153 23.38 -26.65 18.53
N SER A 154 23.17 -27.50 17.52
CA SER A 154 22.98 -27.04 16.13
C SER A 154 21.69 -26.24 15.90
N ARG A 155 20.71 -26.40 16.80
CA ARG A 155 19.43 -25.65 16.82
C ARG A 155 19.49 -24.39 17.70
N GLY A 156 20.63 -24.11 18.31
CA GLY A 156 20.83 -22.98 19.22
C GLY A 156 20.14 -23.14 20.58
N ASP A 157 19.71 -24.36 20.93
CA ASP A 157 19.12 -24.69 22.23
C ASP A 157 20.19 -25.24 23.17
N ASN A 158 20.97 -24.31 23.72
CA ASN A 158 22.04 -24.63 24.67
C ASN A 158 21.52 -25.19 26.01
N SER A 159 20.19 -25.20 26.24
CA SER A 159 19.60 -25.62 27.52
C SER A 159 19.27 -27.11 27.56
N SER A 160 18.70 -27.66 26.48
CA SER A 160 18.44 -29.11 26.34
C SER A 160 19.76 -29.88 26.25
N ALA A 161 20.73 -29.33 25.53
CA ALA A 161 22.10 -29.83 25.46
C ALA A 161 22.75 -29.95 26.85
N GLY A 162 22.57 -28.97 27.75
CA GLY A 162 23.13 -29.03 29.10
C GLY A 162 22.48 -30.10 29.98
N VAL A 163 21.15 -30.23 29.91
CA VAL A 163 20.37 -31.20 30.72
C VAL A 163 20.62 -32.64 30.29
N ASP A 164 20.75 -32.90 28.99
CA ASP A 164 21.03 -34.25 28.49
C ASP A 164 22.49 -34.66 28.67
N SER A 165 23.43 -33.69 28.58
CA SER A 165 24.83 -33.90 29.01
C SER A 165 24.92 -34.29 30.48
N TYR A 166 24.16 -33.61 31.34
CA TYR A 166 24.09 -33.88 32.77
C TYR A 166 23.54 -35.28 33.07
N LYS A 167 22.43 -35.68 32.42
CA LYS A 167 21.85 -37.03 32.59
C LYS A 167 22.80 -38.14 32.13
N GLY A 168 23.46 -37.97 30.98
CA GLY A 168 24.41 -38.95 30.45
C GLY A 168 25.63 -39.13 31.36
N MET A 169 26.16 -38.04 31.91
CA MET A 169 27.28 -38.09 32.87
C MET A 169 26.87 -38.67 34.23
N LEU A 170 25.64 -38.42 34.69
CA LEU A 170 25.13 -38.95 35.96
C LEU A 170 25.00 -40.48 35.90
N TYR A 171 24.45 -41.04 34.80
CA TYR A 171 24.36 -42.48 34.61
C TYR A 171 25.73 -43.15 34.49
N TYR A 172 26.72 -42.46 33.91
CA TYR A 172 28.10 -42.92 33.85
C TYR A 172 28.78 -42.95 35.23
N ALA A 173 28.58 -41.90 36.04
CA ALA A 173 29.16 -41.80 37.38
C ALA A 173 28.59 -42.85 38.36
N ILE A 174 27.28 -43.10 38.27
CA ILE A 174 26.58 -44.11 39.09
C ILE A 174 27.06 -45.53 38.76
N GLY A 175 27.39 -45.81 37.49
CA GLY A 175 27.91 -47.11 37.08
C GLY A 175 29.35 -47.40 37.52
N LYS A 176 30.14 -46.38 37.90
CA LYS A 176 31.61 -46.50 38.06
C LYS A 176 32.13 -46.37 39.50
N PHE A 177 31.37 -45.77 40.44
CA PHE A 177 31.90 -45.40 41.77
C PHE A 177 31.01 -45.81 42.96
N GLY A 178 30.64 -47.09 43.06
CA GLY A 178 30.08 -47.62 44.30
C GLY A 178 31.18 -47.92 45.32
N TRP A 179 31.24 -47.22 46.46
CA TRP A 179 31.79 -47.71 47.73
C TRP A 179 31.15 -47.02 48.96
N PRO A 180 30.84 -47.73 50.07
CA PRO A 180 29.79 -47.32 51.03
C PRO A 180 30.25 -46.46 52.23
N ALA A 181 31.55 -46.37 52.55
CA ALA A 181 31.99 -45.77 53.83
C ALA A 181 32.19 -44.23 53.80
N LEU A 182 32.38 -43.62 52.63
CA LEU A 182 32.46 -42.16 52.46
C LEU A 182 31.09 -41.48 52.32
N GLN A 183 30.02 -42.27 52.20
CA GLN A 183 28.65 -41.78 52.05
C GLN A 183 28.04 -41.29 53.37
N ILE A 184 28.42 -41.83 54.52
CA ILE A 184 27.63 -41.61 55.75
C ILE A 184 27.91 -40.23 56.41
N SER A 185 29.15 -39.76 56.41
CA SER A 185 29.51 -38.43 56.98
C SER A 185 29.17 -37.26 56.06
N SER A 186 29.24 -37.47 54.74
CA SER A 186 28.81 -36.48 53.74
C SER A 186 27.29 -36.38 53.65
N VAL A 187 26.55 -37.49 53.81
CA VAL A 187 25.08 -37.50 53.84
C VAL A 187 24.51 -36.74 55.05
N ALA A 188 25.17 -36.73 56.22
CA ALA A 188 24.67 -36.03 57.40
C ALA A 188 24.75 -34.49 57.28
N ILE A 189 25.85 -33.97 56.73
CA ILE A 189 26.02 -32.53 56.48
C ILE A 189 25.17 -32.09 55.28
N LEU A 190 25.13 -32.91 54.22
CA LEU A 190 24.24 -32.71 53.08
C LEU A 190 22.76 -32.68 53.52
N ALA A 191 22.33 -33.56 54.43
CA ALA A 191 20.96 -33.57 54.92
C ALA A 191 20.60 -32.33 55.73
N ILE A 192 21.54 -31.74 56.48
CA ILE A 192 21.31 -30.50 57.25
C ILE A 192 21.28 -29.28 56.31
N ASP A 193 22.20 -29.19 55.34
CA ASP A 193 22.21 -28.08 54.37
C ASP A 193 21.05 -28.16 53.39
N ILE A 194 20.67 -29.37 52.94
CA ILE A 194 19.44 -29.59 52.17
C ILE A 194 18.24 -29.21 53.04
N ALA A 195 18.16 -29.66 54.30
CA ALA A 195 17.04 -29.29 55.17
C ALA A 195 16.95 -27.78 55.41
N LEU A 196 18.07 -27.07 55.59
CA LEU A 196 18.09 -25.62 55.80
C LEU A 196 17.79 -24.83 54.51
N ASN A 197 18.31 -25.26 53.36
CA ASN A 197 18.02 -24.64 52.08
C ASN A 197 16.57 -24.94 51.63
N THR A 198 16.11 -26.18 51.76
CA THR A 198 14.71 -26.55 51.51
C THR A 198 13.79 -25.81 52.46
N PHE A 199 14.11 -25.71 53.76
CA PHE A 199 13.32 -24.92 54.69
C PHE A 199 13.33 -23.42 54.35
N GLY A 200 14.48 -22.86 53.97
CA GLY A 200 14.61 -21.46 53.53
C GLY A 200 13.81 -21.16 52.27
N THR A 201 13.88 -22.04 51.27
CA THR A 201 13.12 -21.97 50.02
C THR A 201 11.63 -22.14 50.26
N GLU A 202 11.21 -23.13 51.03
CA GLU A 202 9.79 -23.36 51.37
C GLU A 202 9.23 -22.20 52.22
N ALA A 203 10.00 -21.68 53.17
CA ALA A 203 9.61 -20.49 53.94
C ALA A 203 9.50 -19.24 53.05
N TRP A 204 10.39 -19.09 52.06
CA TRP A 204 10.33 -18.02 51.08
C TRP A 204 9.13 -18.16 50.13
N LEU A 205 8.85 -19.38 49.65
CA LEU A 205 7.71 -19.69 48.80
C LEU A 205 6.39 -19.48 49.55
N ALA A 206 6.28 -19.93 50.80
CA ALA A 206 5.11 -19.70 51.65
C ALA A 206 4.87 -18.21 51.89
N ARG A 207 5.92 -17.42 52.13
CA ARG A 207 5.83 -15.95 52.24
C ARG A 207 5.40 -15.31 50.94
N THR A 208 6.02 -15.69 49.83
CA THR A 208 5.67 -15.21 48.49
C THR A 208 4.23 -15.53 48.16
N ASP A 209 3.74 -16.72 48.53
CA ASP A 209 2.36 -17.14 48.25
C ASP A 209 1.34 -16.39 49.10
N ALA A 210 1.62 -16.12 50.38
CA ALA A 210 0.77 -15.28 51.22
C ALA A 210 0.61 -13.86 50.61
N TRP A 211 1.71 -13.26 50.15
CA TRP A 211 1.66 -11.98 49.45
C TRP A 211 0.96 -12.08 48.08
N ARG A 212 1.18 -13.17 47.34
CA ARG A 212 0.49 -13.45 46.06
C ARG A 212 -1.02 -13.53 46.24
N GLN A 213 -1.50 -14.17 47.29
CA GLN A 213 -2.92 -14.28 47.61
C GLN A 213 -3.53 -12.91 47.90
N SER A 214 -2.90 -12.09 48.76
CA SER A 214 -3.37 -10.73 49.06
C SER A 214 -3.35 -9.82 47.82
N TYR A 215 -2.24 -9.85 47.07
CA TYR A 215 -2.08 -9.11 45.83
C TYR A 215 -3.13 -9.51 44.78
N THR A 216 -3.36 -10.82 44.63
CA THR A 216 -4.36 -11.36 43.70
C THR A 216 -5.77 -11.01 44.14
N ALA A 217 -6.08 -11.08 45.45
CA ALA A 217 -7.40 -10.72 45.99
C ALA A 217 -7.74 -9.25 45.71
N TYR A 218 -6.81 -8.31 45.91
CA TYR A 218 -7.01 -6.89 45.63
C TYR A 218 -7.45 -6.63 44.18
N TYR A 219 -6.80 -7.28 43.21
CA TYR A 219 -7.16 -7.12 41.80
C TYR A 219 -8.38 -7.95 41.42
N ARG A 220 -8.54 -9.19 41.92
CA ARG A 220 -9.67 -10.07 41.59
C ARG A 220 -11.00 -9.60 42.15
N GLU A 221 -11.05 -9.18 43.41
CA GLU A 221 -12.29 -8.69 44.03
C GLU A 221 -12.73 -7.39 43.35
N GLY A 222 -11.76 -6.54 43.00
CA GLY A 222 -12.03 -5.34 42.22
C GLY A 222 -12.49 -5.64 40.78
N GLU A 223 -11.85 -6.60 40.09
CA GLU A 223 -12.23 -7.02 38.73
C GLU A 223 -13.60 -7.70 38.72
N ALA A 224 -13.87 -8.64 39.63
CA ALA A 224 -15.14 -9.34 39.74
C ALA A 224 -16.28 -8.41 40.17
N ALA A 225 -16.04 -7.48 41.11
CA ALA A 225 -17.04 -6.47 41.48
C ALA A 225 -17.35 -5.50 40.33
N MET A 226 -16.36 -5.20 39.48
CA MET A 226 -16.56 -4.36 38.30
C MET A 226 -17.25 -5.12 37.17
N GLU A 227 -16.93 -6.39 36.94
CA GLU A 227 -17.65 -7.25 35.99
C GLU A 227 -19.11 -7.44 36.43
N ALA A 228 -19.38 -7.71 37.71
CA ALA A 228 -20.74 -7.81 38.24
C ALA A 228 -21.54 -6.50 38.09
N ARG A 229 -20.89 -5.34 38.28
CA ARG A 229 -21.50 -4.02 38.03
C ARG A 229 -21.70 -3.71 36.55
N GLU A 230 -20.94 -4.33 35.66
CA GLU A 230 -21.10 -4.20 34.20
C GLU A 230 -22.40 -4.85 33.70
N PHE A 231 -22.96 -5.81 34.46
CA PHE A 231 -24.25 -6.47 34.20
C PHE A 231 -25.41 -6.02 35.11
N GLY A 232 -25.15 -5.17 36.11
CA GLY A 232 -26.19 -4.59 36.98
C GLY A 232 -26.82 -3.30 36.42
N PRO A 233 -28.01 -2.87 36.88
CA PRO A 233 -28.71 -1.67 36.40
C PRO A 233 -28.10 -0.36 36.95
N VAL A 234 -26.76 -0.24 36.95
CA VAL A 234 -26.08 0.99 37.33
C VAL A 234 -26.21 1.99 36.18
N ALA A 235 -26.90 3.09 36.45
CA ALA A 235 -27.12 4.23 35.56
C ALA A 235 -25.95 4.46 34.61
N GLN A 236 -26.25 4.39 33.30
CA GLN A 236 -25.37 4.80 32.21
C GLN A 236 -25.07 6.30 32.34
N VAL A 237 -24.19 6.70 33.26
CA VAL A 237 -23.46 7.95 33.08
C VAL A 237 -22.38 7.65 32.04
N VAL A 238 -22.81 7.60 30.77
CA VAL A 238 -21.88 7.66 29.65
C VAL A 238 -21.13 8.98 29.83
N PRO A 239 -19.82 8.96 30.11
CA PRO A 239 -19.08 10.21 30.20
C PRO A 239 -19.25 10.98 28.88
N ASP A 240 -19.54 12.28 28.94
CA ASP A 240 -19.86 13.10 27.77
C ASP A 240 -18.72 13.11 26.74
N THR A 241 -17.49 12.79 27.16
CA THR A 241 -16.30 12.70 26.29
C THR A 241 -15.35 11.55 26.65
N LEU A 242 -14.54 11.11 25.68
CA LEU A 242 -13.48 10.10 25.88
C LEU A 242 -12.47 10.54 26.95
N GLU A 243 -12.12 11.82 26.99
CA GLU A 243 -11.20 12.43 27.95
C GLU A 243 -11.71 12.33 29.39
N GLN A 244 -13.00 12.57 29.62
CA GLN A 244 -13.61 12.40 30.94
C GLN A 244 -13.62 10.93 31.37
N ALA A 245 -13.91 10.01 30.44
CA ALA A 245 -13.84 8.57 30.69
C ALA A 245 -12.43 8.15 31.16
N VAL A 246 -11.41 8.61 30.43
CA VAL A 246 -9.99 8.34 30.73
C VAL A 246 -9.59 8.97 32.07
N LYS A 247 -10.02 10.21 32.34
CA LYS A 247 -9.75 10.88 33.62
C LYS A 247 -10.32 10.06 34.79
N LYS A 248 -11.59 9.63 34.69
CA LYS A 248 -12.26 8.79 35.70
C LYS A 248 -11.52 7.46 35.93
N ILE A 249 -11.12 6.77 34.86
CA ILE A 249 -10.35 5.51 34.93
C ILE A 249 -8.98 5.73 35.60
N ARG A 250 -8.30 6.86 35.29
CA ARG A 250 -6.99 7.18 35.86
C ARG A 250 -7.06 7.59 37.33
N THR A 251 -8.13 8.27 37.76
CA THR A 251 -8.32 8.71 39.15
C THR A 251 -8.86 7.63 40.07
N GLN A 252 -9.33 6.49 39.55
CA GLN A 252 -9.77 5.36 40.36
C GLN A 252 -8.60 4.86 41.23
N LYS A 253 -8.76 4.96 42.56
CA LYS A 253 -7.71 4.63 43.54
C LYS A 253 -7.75 3.18 44.02
N SER A 254 -8.90 2.51 43.96
CA SER A 254 -9.09 1.13 44.44
C SER A 254 -9.76 0.24 43.39
N GLY A 255 -9.56 -1.06 43.55
CA GLY A 255 -10.08 -2.11 42.68
C GLY A 255 -9.38 -2.21 41.32
N GLY A 256 -9.53 -3.37 40.68
CA GLY A 256 -9.02 -3.61 39.34
C GLY A 256 -9.80 -2.89 38.25
N ARG A 257 -9.28 -2.97 37.02
CA ARG A 257 -9.87 -2.36 35.82
C ARG A 257 -10.57 -3.40 34.97
N SER A 258 -11.81 -3.13 34.57
CA SER A 258 -12.51 -4.02 33.65
C SER A 258 -11.89 -3.98 32.24
N ILE A 259 -12.12 -5.02 31.45
CA ILE A 259 -11.65 -5.11 30.05
C ILE A 259 -12.13 -3.89 29.25
N LYS A 260 -13.37 -3.41 29.48
CA LYS A 260 -13.92 -2.23 28.84
C LYS A 260 -13.15 -0.96 29.20
N GLN A 261 -12.77 -0.78 30.47
CA GLN A 261 -11.94 0.36 30.89
C GLN A 261 -10.55 0.31 30.23
N TRP A 262 -9.92 -0.87 30.16
CA TRP A 262 -8.66 -1.03 29.45
C TRP A 262 -8.77 -0.71 27.96
N LYS A 263 -9.84 -1.16 27.28
CA LYS A 263 -10.11 -0.81 25.88
C LYS A 263 -10.23 0.70 25.66
N ILE A 264 -10.95 1.40 26.53
CA ILE A 264 -11.12 2.86 26.46
C ILE A 264 -9.76 3.56 26.62
N LEU A 265 -9.02 3.19 27.67
CA LEU A 265 -7.75 3.82 28.03
C LEU A 265 -6.67 3.58 26.96
N LEU A 266 -6.54 2.34 26.48
CA LEU A 266 -5.53 2.01 25.49
C LEU A 266 -5.90 2.52 24.09
N ASP A 267 -7.19 2.60 23.71
CA ASP A 267 -7.60 3.29 22.47
C ASP A 267 -7.29 4.80 22.53
N TYR A 268 -7.46 5.42 23.71
CA TYR A 268 -7.05 6.81 23.92
C TYR A 268 -5.53 7.00 23.72
N TYR A 269 -4.70 6.11 24.28
CA TYR A 269 -3.25 6.18 24.07
C TYR A 269 -2.86 5.93 22.62
N TYR A 270 -3.51 4.99 21.94
CA TYR A 270 -3.28 4.74 20.52
C TYR A 270 -3.55 6.01 19.69
N ARG A 271 -4.66 6.72 19.97
CA ARG A 271 -5.00 8.00 19.31
C ARG A 271 -3.97 9.10 19.55
N LYS A 272 -3.37 9.16 20.74
CA LYS A 272 -2.43 10.23 21.13
C LYS A 272 -0.97 9.93 20.76
N ALA A 273 -0.61 8.67 20.61
CA ALA A 273 0.78 8.25 20.51
C ALA A 273 1.52 8.80 19.27
N LYS A 274 0.83 9.03 18.15
CA LYS A 274 1.40 9.40 16.83
C LYS A 274 2.43 8.41 16.25
N SER A 275 3.09 7.56 17.04
CA SER A 275 4.00 6.48 16.63
C SER A 275 3.81 5.20 17.47
N PRO A 276 4.23 4.02 16.95
CA PRO A 276 4.18 2.75 17.69
C PRO A 276 5.01 2.75 18.99
N GLU A 277 6.20 3.36 18.97
CA GLU A 277 7.13 3.40 20.12
C GLU A 277 6.54 4.24 21.25
N ARG A 278 5.93 5.37 20.90
CA ARG A 278 5.23 6.20 21.88
C ARG A 278 4.02 5.48 22.46
N PHE A 279 3.30 4.70 21.66
CA PHE A 279 2.20 3.88 22.16
C PHE A 279 2.69 2.83 23.14
N LYS A 280 3.76 2.09 22.79
CA LYS A 280 4.40 1.10 23.68
C LYS A 280 4.80 1.72 25.01
N SER A 281 5.45 2.89 24.99
CA SER A 281 5.83 3.64 26.20
C SER A 281 4.61 4.06 27.04
N LEU A 282 3.54 4.56 26.42
CA LEU A 282 2.33 4.95 27.14
C LEU A 282 1.63 3.74 27.79
N VAL A 283 1.60 2.59 27.11
CA VAL A 283 1.06 1.34 27.65
C VAL A 283 1.91 0.86 28.82
N ALA A 284 3.24 0.79 28.66
CA ALA A 284 4.16 0.35 29.72
C ALA A 284 4.02 1.20 30.99
N ASN A 285 4.11 2.53 30.85
CA ASN A 285 3.96 3.46 31.97
C ASN A 285 2.58 3.39 32.63
N GLU A 286 1.54 3.03 31.88
CA GLU A 286 0.20 2.84 32.46
C GLU A 286 0.10 1.53 33.25
N VAL A 287 0.70 0.47 32.74
CA VAL A 287 0.75 -0.84 33.41
C VAL A 287 1.57 -0.72 34.69
N ASP A 288 2.74 -0.09 34.64
CA ASP A 288 3.58 0.21 35.82
C ASP A 288 2.79 0.95 36.89
N ARG A 289 2.11 2.03 36.48
CA ARG A 289 1.30 2.83 37.40
C ARG A 289 0.13 2.02 37.98
N TYR A 290 -0.50 1.16 37.18
CA TYR A 290 -1.61 0.33 37.62
C TYR A 290 -1.16 -0.71 38.64
N ILE A 291 -0.10 -1.46 38.33
CA ILE A 291 0.54 -2.45 39.20
C ILE A 291 0.96 -1.83 40.53
N GLY A 292 1.58 -0.64 40.47
CA GLY A 292 1.99 0.10 41.66
C GLY A 292 0.86 0.59 42.56
N ARG A 293 -0.41 0.52 42.14
CA ARG A 293 -1.54 1.00 42.97
C ARG A 293 -1.72 0.18 44.23
N TYR A 294 -1.53 -1.14 44.16
CA TYR A 294 -1.68 -2.02 45.32
C TYR A 294 -0.80 -1.55 46.48
N TRP A 295 0.49 -1.31 46.22
CA TRP A 295 1.45 -0.89 47.25
C TRP A 295 1.15 0.50 47.86
N ASN A 296 0.40 1.34 47.13
CA ASN A 296 -0.01 2.67 47.58
C ASN A 296 -1.46 2.71 48.08
N SER A 297 -2.13 1.55 48.16
CA SER A 297 -3.54 1.45 48.51
C SER A 297 -3.73 1.46 50.03
N LYS A 298 -4.91 1.93 50.48
CA LYS A 298 -5.25 1.85 51.90
C LYS A 298 -5.35 0.39 52.35
N GLU A 299 -5.83 -0.47 51.46
CA GLU A 299 -5.96 -1.91 51.61
C GLU A 299 -4.60 -2.58 51.85
N PHE A 300 -3.50 -2.11 51.24
CA PHE A 300 -2.16 -2.57 51.60
C PHE A 300 -1.76 -2.04 52.99
N THR A 301 -1.94 -0.75 53.26
CA THR A 301 -1.56 -0.17 54.57
C THR A 301 -2.38 -0.71 55.75
N GLN A 302 -3.62 -1.15 55.54
CA GLN A 302 -4.57 -1.60 56.56
C GLN A 302 -4.75 -3.13 56.56
N GLY A 303 -4.71 -3.78 55.40
CA GLY A 303 -4.94 -5.22 55.23
C GLY A 303 -3.72 -6.08 55.56
N VAL A 304 -2.50 -5.54 55.46
CA VAL A 304 -1.27 -6.20 55.96
C VAL A 304 -1.31 -6.44 57.47
N ALA A 305 -2.10 -5.65 58.21
CA ALA A 305 -2.32 -5.85 59.63
C ALA A 305 -3.35 -6.95 59.96
N GLY A 306 -4.17 -7.40 59.00
CA GLY A 306 -5.32 -8.28 59.28
C GLY A 306 -5.39 -9.59 58.50
N TYR A 307 -4.78 -9.69 57.32
CA TYR A 307 -4.98 -10.86 56.45
C TYR A 307 -3.90 -11.93 56.69
N ARG A 308 -4.27 -12.98 57.44
CA ARG A 308 -3.57 -14.28 57.59
C ARG A 308 -2.11 -14.28 58.09
N GLN A 309 -1.44 -13.15 58.23
CA GLN A 309 -0.06 -13.13 58.77
C GLN A 309 0.01 -13.67 60.20
N THR A 310 -1.08 -13.53 60.97
CA THR A 310 -1.26 -14.16 62.29
C THR A 310 -1.42 -15.68 62.22
N GLN A 311 -1.94 -16.26 61.13
CA GLN A 311 -2.05 -17.72 60.95
C GLN A 311 -0.72 -18.38 60.57
N VAL A 312 0.21 -17.63 59.99
CA VAL A 312 1.56 -18.10 59.60
C VAL A 312 2.67 -17.60 60.54
N GLY A 313 2.33 -16.87 61.62
CA GLY A 313 3.27 -16.44 62.66
C GLY A 313 4.24 -15.32 62.24
N ILE A 314 3.86 -14.48 61.28
CA ILE A 314 4.73 -13.42 60.74
C ILE A 314 4.20 -12.04 61.16
N ALA A 315 5.09 -11.15 61.59
CA ALA A 315 4.73 -9.79 61.97
C ALA A 315 4.29 -8.96 60.73
N PRO A 316 3.24 -8.11 60.87
CA PRO A 316 2.73 -7.22 59.82
C PRO A 316 3.85 -6.49 59.07
N GLY A 317 4.06 -6.83 57.80
CA GLY A 317 4.97 -6.11 56.89
C GLY A 317 6.45 -6.48 56.99
N SER A 318 6.88 -7.31 57.94
CA SER A 318 8.31 -7.63 58.14
C SER A 318 8.90 -8.62 57.12
N SER A 319 8.08 -9.15 56.21
CA SER A 319 8.47 -10.22 55.27
C SER A 319 8.43 -9.79 53.79
N LEU A 320 8.03 -8.56 53.48
CA LEU A 320 8.01 -8.07 52.10
C LEU A 320 9.40 -7.53 51.73
N THR A 321 10.13 -8.30 50.93
CA THR A 321 11.38 -7.84 50.32
C THR A 321 11.09 -7.17 48.97
N ASP A 322 12.01 -6.32 48.50
CA ASP A 322 11.93 -5.73 47.16
C ASP A 322 11.89 -6.79 46.05
N ASP A 323 12.52 -7.95 46.28
CA ASP A 323 12.51 -9.06 45.34
C ASP A 323 11.13 -9.74 45.25
N ILE A 324 10.49 -10.04 46.39
CA ILE A 324 9.11 -10.57 46.42
C ILE A 324 8.16 -9.58 45.75
N ARG A 325 8.29 -8.28 46.08
CA ARG A 325 7.51 -7.22 45.46
C ARG A 325 7.66 -7.24 43.95
N LYS A 326 8.90 -7.17 43.45
CA LYS A 326 9.20 -7.15 42.01
C LYS A 326 8.68 -8.39 41.30
N ARG A 327 8.83 -9.58 41.90
CA ARG A 327 8.32 -10.84 41.35
C ARG A 327 6.80 -10.82 41.19
N LEU A 328 6.06 -10.33 42.18
CA LEU A 328 4.60 -10.20 42.10
C LEU A 328 4.15 -9.15 41.06
N GLU A 329 4.87 -8.02 40.98
CA GLU A 329 4.64 -7.00 39.96
C GLU A 329 4.83 -7.58 38.54
N ASP A 330 5.91 -8.33 38.32
CA ASP A 330 6.23 -8.97 37.02
C ASP A 330 5.26 -10.11 36.66
N GLU A 331 4.86 -10.95 37.63
CA GLU A 331 3.81 -11.97 37.43
C GLU A 331 2.50 -11.32 36.96
N HIS A 332 2.06 -10.24 37.62
CA HIS A 332 0.81 -9.56 37.26
C HIS A 332 0.92 -8.80 35.93
N ARG A 333 2.07 -8.17 35.65
CA ARG A 333 2.36 -7.54 34.36
C ARG A 333 2.17 -8.52 33.21
N THR A 334 2.72 -9.71 33.33
CA THR A 334 2.62 -10.77 32.32
C THR A 334 1.17 -11.15 32.06
N ARG A 335 0.39 -11.40 33.13
CA ARG A 335 -1.05 -11.71 33.02
C ARG A 335 -1.86 -10.59 32.35
N LEU A 336 -1.59 -9.32 32.69
CA LEU A 336 -2.24 -8.17 32.07
C LEU A 336 -1.93 -8.08 30.57
N MET A 337 -0.66 -8.27 30.18
CA MET A 337 -0.26 -8.24 28.78
C MET A 337 -0.92 -9.36 27.98
N ALA A 338 -0.97 -10.59 28.53
CA ALA A 338 -1.69 -11.70 27.90
C ALA A 338 -3.18 -11.36 27.69
N MET A 339 -3.83 -10.79 28.71
CA MET A 339 -5.21 -10.31 28.61
C MET A 339 -5.37 -9.22 27.54
N PHE A 340 -4.42 -8.27 27.43
CA PHE A 340 -4.47 -7.24 26.39
C PHE A 340 -4.40 -7.83 24.99
N VAL A 341 -3.46 -8.75 24.74
CA VAL A 341 -3.30 -9.41 23.43
C VAL A 341 -4.57 -10.12 23.00
N VAL A 342 -5.22 -10.83 23.92
CA VAL A 342 -6.40 -11.64 23.59
C VAL A 342 -7.67 -10.80 23.53
N LYS A 343 -7.89 -9.89 24.48
CA LYS A 343 -9.20 -9.25 24.71
C LYS A 343 -9.25 -7.76 24.37
N VAL A 344 -8.13 -7.04 24.37
CA VAL A 344 -8.10 -5.56 24.24
C VAL A 344 -7.57 -5.10 22.89
N PHE A 345 -6.36 -5.51 22.51
CA PHE A 345 -5.71 -5.06 21.28
C PHE A 345 -6.47 -5.41 19.99
N PRO A 346 -7.12 -6.58 19.85
CA PRO A 346 -7.90 -6.88 18.64
C PRO A 346 -9.03 -5.86 18.39
N GLU A 347 -9.68 -5.37 19.45
CA GLU A 347 -10.73 -4.37 19.31
C GLU A 347 -10.16 -2.98 18.96
N ILE A 348 -9.02 -2.61 19.54
CA ILE A 348 -8.32 -1.36 19.22
C ILE A 348 -7.86 -1.37 17.77
N ALA A 349 -7.25 -2.48 17.33
CA ALA A 349 -6.81 -2.67 15.96
C ALA A 349 -7.99 -2.58 14.97
N ARG A 350 -9.13 -3.22 15.29
CA ARG A 350 -10.37 -3.08 14.51
C ARG A 350 -10.83 -1.63 14.41
N LYS A 351 -10.92 -0.90 15.54
CA LYS A 351 -11.33 0.51 15.56
C LYS A 351 -10.34 1.41 14.80
N ALA A 352 -9.05 1.13 14.88
CA ALA A 352 -8.01 1.84 14.13
C ALA A 352 -8.17 1.62 12.62
N TRP A 353 -8.36 0.37 12.20
CA TRP A 353 -8.58 0.03 10.80
C TRP A 353 -9.88 0.63 10.24
N LEU A 354 -10.99 0.57 10.99
CA LEU A 354 -12.24 1.23 10.58
C LEU A 354 -12.07 2.74 10.41
N ARG A 355 -11.35 3.43 11.30
CA ARG A 355 -11.04 4.86 11.14
C ARG A 355 -10.19 5.14 9.91
N ALA A 356 -9.19 4.28 9.64
CA ALA A 356 -8.38 4.38 8.44
C ALA A 356 -9.25 4.21 7.17
N LEU A 357 -10.17 3.25 7.17
CA LEU A 357 -11.14 3.06 6.09
C LEU A 357 -12.05 4.28 5.91
N VAL A 358 -12.58 4.87 7.00
CA VAL A 358 -13.37 6.12 6.90
C VAL A 358 -12.54 7.21 6.24
N GLY A 359 -11.29 7.41 6.66
CA GLY A 359 -10.38 8.37 6.05
C GLY A 359 -10.13 8.10 4.56
N GLN A 360 -9.95 6.84 4.17
CA GLN A 360 -9.79 6.43 2.77
C GLN A 360 -11.06 6.69 1.96
N VAL A 361 -12.24 6.31 2.47
CA VAL A 361 -13.53 6.55 1.80
C VAL A 361 -13.79 8.05 1.62
N MET A 362 -13.50 8.87 2.63
CA MET A 362 -13.60 10.33 2.50
C MET A 362 -12.67 10.87 1.40
N LYS A 363 -11.44 10.37 1.33
CA LYS A 363 -10.49 10.75 0.28
C LYS A 363 -10.96 10.30 -1.11
N MET A 364 -11.43 9.06 -1.25
CA MET A 364 -11.97 8.53 -2.50
C MET A 364 -13.18 9.34 -2.96
N ASN A 365 -14.09 9.71 -2.07
CA ASN A 365 -15.25 10.56 -2.40
C ASN A 365 -14.87 11.98 -2.84
N ARG A 366 -13.78 12.52 -2.31
CA ARG A 366 -13.30 13.87 -2.62
C ARG A 366 -12.50 13.94 -3.91
N GLU A 367 -11.67 12.93 -4.16
CA GLU A 367 -10.69 12.94 -5.24
C GLU A 367 -11.10 11.96 -6.35
N LEU A 368 -11.04 10.66 -6.05
CA LEU A 368 -11.25 9.60 -7.03
C LEU A 368 -12.64 9.64 -7.68
N ARG A 369 -13.68 9.97 -6.92
CA ARG A 369 -15.07 10.06 -7.41
C ARG A 369 -15.20 11.10 -8.53
N LEU A 370 -14.62 12.28 -8.34
CA LEU A 370 -14.66 13.35 -9.34
C LEU A 370 -13.91 12.93 -10.60
N GLU A 371 -12.76 12.26 -10.44
CA GLU A 371 -11.97 11.76 -11.55
C GLU A 371 -12.65 10.64 -12.32
N LEU A 372 -13.26 9.67 -11.65
CA LEU A 372 -14.01 8.60 -12.31
C LEU A 372 -15.26 9.10 -13.06
N ASN A 373 -15.85 10.19 -12.58
CA ASN A 373 -17.02 10.83 -13.18
C ASN A 373 -16.66 11.81 -14.31
N ASP A 374 -15.39 12.17 -14.44
CA ASP A 374 -14.90 12.96 -15.55
C ASP A 374 -15.05 12.19 -16.87
N THR A 375 -15.13 12.90 -17.98
CA THR A 375 -15.50 12.33 -19.27
C THR A 375 -14.39 12.44 -20.31
N TYR A 376 -14.13 11.32 -20.96
CA TYR A 376 -13.50 11.29 -22.27
C TYR A 376 -14.47 11.74 -23.36
N GLN A 377 -13.99 12.51 -24.32
CA GLN A 377 -14.70 12.85 -25.55
C GLN A 377 -14.22 11.97 -26.69
N VAL A 378 -15.14 11.26 -27.35
CA VAL A 378 -14.85 10.49 -28.55
C VAL A 378 -15.55 11.14 -29.73
N GLU A 379 -14.78 11.46 -30.76
CA GLU A 379 -15.29 11.92 -32.05
C GLU A 379 -14.99 10.87 -33.11
N VAL A 380 -16.04 10.34 -33.74
CA VAL A 380 -15.92 9.41 -34.87
C VAL A 380 -16.41 10.13 -36.12
N SER A 381 -15.61 10.14 -37.18
CA SER A 381 -15.96 10.67 -38.50
C SER A 381 -15.80 9.60 -39.56
N ALA A 382 -16.58 9.67 -40.63
CA ALA A 382 -16.43 8.79 -41.78
C ALA A 382 -16.69 9.58 -43.06
N TYR A 383 -15.95 9.28 -44.13
CA TYR A 383 -16.11 9.89 -45.46
C TYR A 383 -16.24 8.80 -46.53
N GLY A 384 -16.78 9.20 -47.68
CA GLY A 384 -17.02 8.27 -48.79
C GLY A 384 -18.12 7.25 -48.54
N LEU A 385 -18.99 7.47 -47.54
CA LEU A 385 -20.12 6.60 -47.28
C LEU A 385 -21.30 6.96 -48.18
N SER A 386 -21.86 5.98 -48.90
CA SER A 386 -23.06 6.14 -49.72
C SER A 386 -24.35 6.16 -48.88
N THR A 387 -24.36 5.50 -47.72
CA THR A 387 -25.51 5.41 -46.81
C THR A 387 -25.07 5.52 -45.34
N PRO A 388 -25.98 5.88 -44.42
CA PRO A 388 -25.69 5.87 -42.99
C PRO A 388 -25.20 4.49 -42.53
N THR A 389 -23.99 4.42 -42.00
CA THR A 389 -23.28 3.18 -41.70
C THR A 389 -23.13 2.99 -40.19
N GLN A 390 -23.24 1.76 -39.69
CA GLN A 390 -23.06 1.48 -38.28
C GLN A 390 -21.57 1.47 -37.90
N PHE A 391 -21.22 2.14 -36.81
CA PHE A 391 -19.94 1.98 -36.13
C PHE A 391 -20.15 1.45 -34.71
N PHE A 392 -19.14 0.76 -34.17
CA PHE A 392 -19.14 0.34 -32.78
C PHE A 392 -17.74 0.30 -32.15
N ILE A 393 -17.72 0.46 -30.84
CA ILE A 393 -16.58 0.21 -29.95
C ILE A 393 -16.91 -1.07 -29.20
N THR A 394 -16.17 -2.13 -29.48
CA THR A 394 -16.33 -3.43 -28.81
C THR A 394 -15.74 -3.34 -27.41
N LYS A 395 -16.53 -3.68 -26.37
CA LYS A 395 -16.06 -3.69 -24.99
C LYS A 395 -15.40 -5.05 -24.69
N PRO A 396 -14.13 -5.11 -24.26
CA PRO A 396 -13.54 -6.36 -23.77
C PRO A 396 -14.34 -7.04 -22.66
N SER A 397 -15.06 -6.27 -21.84
CA SER A 397 -15.97 -6.80 -20.81
C SER A 397 -17.30 -7.37 -21.35
N GLY A 398 -17.52 -7.34 -22.67
CA GLY A 398 -18.77 -7.74 -23.32
C GLY A 398 -19.69 -6.57 -23.70
N GLY A 399 -20.36 -6.72 -24.85
CA GLY A 399 -21.26 -5.72 -25.46
C GLY A 399 -20.56 -4.69 -26.35
N LYS A 400 -21.32 -3.72 -26.87
CA LYS A 400 -20.82 -2.68 -27.79
C LYS A 400 -21.37 -1.30 -27.43
N TRP A 401 -20.57 -0.26 -27.63
CA TRP A 401 -21.06 1.11 -27.77
C TRP A 401 -21.07 1.48 -29.25
N GLY A 402 -21.96 2.34 -29.72
CA GLY A 402 -21.96 2.68 -31.15
C GLY A 402 -23.16 3.47 -31.59
N GLY A 403 -23.25 3.66 -32.90
CA GLY A 403 -24.35 4.37 -33.54
C GLY A 403 -24.21 4.34 -35.05
N LYS A 404 -25.12 5.04 -35.75
CA LYS A 404 -25.00 5.29 -37.18
C LYS A 404 -24.21 6.57 -37.42
N ILE A 405 -23.35 6.55 -38.42
CA ILE A 405 -22.59 7.70 -38.89
C ILE A 405 -22.88 7.96 -40.38
N MET A 406 -22.90 9.23 -40.76
CA MET A 406 -23.07 9.67 -42.15
C MET A 406 -21.76 10.25 -42.68
N SER A 407 -21.59 10.20 -44.00
CA SER A 407 -20.42 10.81 -44.67
C SER A 407 -20.29 12.29 -44.30
N GLY A 408 -19.12 12.69 -43.80
CA GLY A 408 -18.80 14.08 -43.45
C GLY A 408 -19.55 14.65 -42.25
N LYS A 409 -20.30 13.84 -41.48
CA LYS A 409 -21.04 14.29 -40.28
C LYS A 409 -20.48 13.59 -39.03
N PRO A 410 -19.53 14.21 -38.31
CA PRO A 410 -18.92 13.61 -37.13
C PRO A 410 -19.93 13.28 -36.04
N ARG A 411 -19.75 12.16 -35.37
CA ARG A 411 -20.52 11.77 -34.18
C ARG A 411 -19.65 11.93 -32.95
N ARG A 412 -20.09 12.80 -32.04
CA ARG A 412 -19.44 13.04 -30.74
C ARG A 412 -20.22 12.37 -29.63
N PHE A 413 -19.54 11.70 -28.72
CA PHE A 413 -20.14 11.20 -27.49
C PHE A 413 -19.15 11.26 -26.33
N LYS A 414 -19.70 11.37 -25.12
CA LYS A 414 -18.94 11.40 -23.87
C LYS A 414 -18.96 10.02 -23.23
N ILE A 415 -17.81 9.61 -22.71
CA ILE A 415 -17.64 8.36 -21.96
C ILE A 415 -17.03 8.73 -20.61
N THR A 416 -17.67 8.39 -19.50
CA THR A 416 -17.05 8.60 -18.19
C THR A 416 -15.83 7.69 -18.02
N LYS A 417 -14.82 8.14 -17.27
CA LYS A 417 -13.62 7.34 -16.98
C LYS A 417 -13.99 6.01 -16.32
N LEU A 418 -15.01 6.00 -15.46
CA LEU A 418 -15.60 4.77 -14.92
C LEU A 418 -16.17 3.84 -16.00
N ALA A 419 -16.97 4.36 -16.94
CA ALA A 419 -17.55 3.55 -18.00
C ALA A 419 -16.45 2.95 -18.91
N TYR A 420 -15.42 3.73 -19.22
CA TYR A 420 -14.25 3.27 -19.98
C TYR A 420 -13.50 2.13 -19.27
N LEU A 421 -13.28 2.26 -17.96
CA LEU A 421 -12.67 1.21 -17.13
C LEU A 421 -13.53 -0.05 -17.09
N ARG A 422 -14.84 0.09 -16.81
CA ARG A 422 -15.78 -1.05 -16.75
C ARG A 422 -15.93 -1.77 -18.08
N ALA A 423 -15.75 -1.07 -19.20
CA ALA A 423 -15.73 -1.68 -20.53
C ALA A 423 -14.49 -2.54 -20.80
N GLY A 424 -13.47 -2.47 -19.95
CA GLY A 424 -12.21 -3.18 -20.15
C GLY A 424 -11.22 -2.44 -21.04
N LEU A 425 -11.27 -1.10 -21.06
CA LEU A 425 -10.34 -0.23 -21.80
C LEU A 425 -10.31 -0.53 -23.31
N PRO A 426 -11.44 -0.38 -24.03
CA PRO A 426 -11.46 -0.66 -25.46
C PRO A 426 -10.43 0.18 -26.23
N THR A 427 -9.80 -0.43 -27.22
CA THR A 427 -8.68 0.14 -27.99
C THR A 427 -8.97 0.28 -29.47
N THR A 428 -10.15 -0.14 -29.95
CA THR A 428 -10.53 -0.10 -31.37
C THR A 428 -11.94 0.45 -31.57
N VAL A 429 -12.14 1.10 -32.70
CA VAL A 429 -13.44 1.46 -33.26
C VAL A 429 -13.59 0.74 -34.59
N THR A 430 -14.74 0.13 -34.80
CA THR A 430 -15.05 -0.66 -35.98
C THR A 430 -16.17 0.02 -36.77
N LEU A 431 -16.04 0.11 -38.09
CA LEU A 431 -17.05 0.59 -39.02
C LEU A 431 -17.50 -0.55 -39.93
N MET A 432 -18.81 -0.78 -40.04
CA MET A 432 -19.40 -1.82 -40.90
C MET A 432 -19.72 -1.27 -42.29
N GLY A 433 -18.71 -0.95 -43.08
CA GLY A 433 -18.88 -0.36 -44.40
C GLY A 433 -19.38 -1.35 -45.48
N PRO A 434 -19.82 -0.83 -46.64
CA PRO A 434 -20.20 -1.68 -47.79
C PRO A 434 -19.01 -2.51 -48.32
N SER A 435 -17.78 -2.03 -48.15
CA SER A 435 -16.55 -2.74 -48.51
C SER A 435 -16.06 -3.72 -47.43
N GLY A 436 -16.85 -3.94 -46.38
CA GLY A 436 -16.52 -4.82 -45.25
C GLY A 436 -16.22 -4.07 -43.96
N ILE A 437 -15.67 -4.82 -43.00
CA ILE A 437 -15.36 -4.33 -41.66
C ILE A 437 -14.02 -3.59 -41.68
N ILE A 438 -14.03 -2.33 -41.26
CA ILE A 438 -12.81 -1.51 -41.13
C ILE A 438 -12.60 -1.23 -39.65
N GLU A 439 -11.40 -1.50 -39.15
CA GLU A 439 -11.02 -1.19 -37.78
C GLU A 439 -9.99 -0.07 -37.73
N LYS A 440 -10.16 0.83 -36.75
CA LYS A 440 -9.22 1.92 -36.47
C LYS A 440 -8.91 1.95 -34.97
N PRO A 441 -7.69 2.33 -34.58
CA PRO A 441 -7.33 2.43 -33.18
C PRO A 441 -8.08 3.57 -32.48
N LEU A 442 -8.60 3.29 -31.28
CA LEU A 442 -9.13 4.28 -30.34
C LEU A 442 -8.00 4.67 -29.39
N LYS A 443 -7.38 5.83 -29.64
CA LYS A 443 -6.33 6.38 -28.79
C LYS A 443 -6.79 7.71 -28.19
N PHE A 444 -6.75 7.79 -26.87
CA PHE A 444 -7.01 9.03 -26.16
C PHE A 444 -5.73 9.85 -26.07
N VAL A 445 -5.83 11.10 -26.50
CA VAL A 445 -4.84 12.15 -26.26
C VAL A 445 -5.46 13.06 -25.21
N LYS A 446 -4.90 13.03 -23.99
CA LYS A 446 -5.52 13.63 -22.81
C LYS A 446 -6.93 13.07 -22.63
N ASP A 447 -7.96 13.90 -22.70
CA ASP A 447 -9.35 13.46 -22.54
C ASP A 447 -10.12 13.36 -23.86
N LYS A 448 -9.45 13.35 -25.02
CA LYS A 448 -10.10 13.31 -26.35
C LYS A 448 -9.54 12.21 -27.24
N ALA A 449 -10.42 11.48 -27.93
CA ALA A 449 -10.06 10.55 -29.00
C ALA A 449 -10.77 10.95 -30.29
N ILE A 450 -10.02 10.98 -31.40
CA ILE A 450 -10.53 11.29 -32.73
C ILE A 450 -10.25 10.09 -33.61
N VAL A 451 -11.30 9.57 -34.25
CA VAL A 451 -11.22 8.41 -35.15
C VAL A 451 -11.89 8.77 -36.46
N VAL A 452 -11.17 8.59 -37.56
CA VAL A 452 -11.70 8.89 -38.90
C VAL A 452 -11.57 7.69 -39.82
N PHE A 453 -12.66 7.39 -40.51
CA PHE A 453 -12.74 6.36 -41.54
C PHE A 453 -12.82 7.01 -42.92
N GLY A 454 -12.10 6.42 -43.88
CA GLY A 454 -11.99 6.96 -45.23
C GLY A 454 -11.18 8.26 -45.28
N THR A 455 -11.13 8.83 -46.48
CA THR A 455 -10.41 10.08 -46.76
C THR A 455 -11.45 11.16 -47.03
N PRO A 456 -11.37 12.33 -46.39
CA PRO A 456 -12.22 13.45 -46.75
C PRO A 456 -12.03 13.81 -48.22
N PRO A 457 -13.08 14.25 -48.94
CA PRO A 457 -12.89 14.78 -50.28
C PRO A 457 -11.84 15.90 -50.22
N ALA A 458 -10.94 15.91 -51.20
CA ALA A 458 -9.90 16.93 -51.27
C ALA A 458 -10.56 18.31 -51.17
N PRO A 459 -10.20 19.14 -50.18
CA PRO A 459 -10.77 20.45 -50.07
C PRO A 459 -10.36 21.27 -51.28
N ARG A 460 -11.04 22.40 -51.48
CA ARG A 460 -10.69 23.33 -52.56
C ARG A 460 -9.24 23.83 -52.45
N GLN A 461 -8.68 23.81 -51.25
CA GLN A 461 -7.35 24.31 -50.92
C GLN A 461 -6.63 23.34 -49.98
N ILE A 462 -5.37 23.04 -50.29
CA ILE A 462 -4.44 22.30 -49.44
C ILE A 462 -3.18 23.14 -49.31
N TYR A 463 -2.77 23.44 -48.10
CA TYR A 463 -1.63 24.29 -47.78
C TYR A 463 -0.39 23.43 -47.61
N ALA A 464 0.66 23.71 -48.39
CA ALA A 464 1.96 23.07 -48.23
C ALA A 464 2.80 23.89 -47.25
N LEU A 465 3.31 23.22 -46.23
CA LEU A 465 4.07 23.79 -45.13
C LEU A 465 5.39 23.03 -44.97
N HIS A 466 6.44 23.74 -44.58
CA HIS A 466 7.74 23.15 -44.22
C HIS A 466 7.98 23.37 -42.74
N ALA A 467 8.05 22.29 -41.96
CA ALA A 467 8.22 22.33 -40.52
C ALA A 467 9.69 22.13 -40.13
N THR A 468 10.27 23.08 -39.41
CA THR A 468 11.60 22.97 -38.80
C THR A 468 11.47 22.97 -37.28
N GLU A 469 12.01 21.94 -36.62
CA GLU A 469 11.87 21.78 -35.18
C GLU A 469 13.12 22.17 -34.39
N GLY A 470 12.90 22.63 -33.16
CA GLY A 470 13.96 22.77 -32.17
C GLY A 470 14.12 21.52 -31.29
N LEU A 471 14.90 21.67 -30.22
CA LEU A 471 15.11 20.62 -29.22
C LEU A 471 13.78 20.16 -28.60
N GLN A 472 13.63 18.85 -28.42
CA GLN A 472 12.44 18.24 -27.86
C GLN A 472 12.59 18.09 -26.33
N GLN A 473 11.65 18.63 -25.57
CA GLN A 473 11.53 18.40 -24.13
C GLN A 473 10.62 17.20 -23.88
N CYS A 474 11.19 16.07 -23.46
CA CYS A 474 10.48 14.82 -23.31
C CYS A 474 10.27 14.45 -21.83
N THR A 475 9.09 13.92 -21.52
CA THR A 475 8.80 13.22 -20.27
C THR A 475 8.63 11.75 -20.59
N ILE A 476 9.43 10.89 -19.96
CA ILE A 476 9.33 9.44 -20.10
C ILE A 476 8.71 8.89 -18.83
N ASN A 477 7.58 8.19 -18.99
CA ASN A 477 6.94 7.41 -17.94
C ASN A 477 7.10 5.93 -18.28
N THR A 478 7.61 5.15 -17.32
CA THR A 478 7.76 3.70 -17.47
C THR A 478 6.90 3.02 -16.42
N HIS A 479 6.09 2.05 -16.86
CA HIS A 479 5.18 1.27 -16.02
C HIS A 479 5.53 -0.21 -16.15
N THR A 480 6.12 -0.79 -15.11
CA THR A 480 6.44 -2.22 -15.12
C THR A 480 5.20 -3.05 -14.83
N LYS A 481 5.23 -4.34 -15.23
CA LYS A 481 4.17 -5.31 -14.90
C LYS A 481 3.94 -5.45 -13.38
N ALA A 482 4.97 -5.20 -12.58
CA ALA A 482 4.90 -5.19 -11.11
C ALA A 482 4.26 -3.90 -10.54
N GLY A 483 3.79 -2.98 -11.39
CA GLY A 483 3.16 -1.72 -10.99
C GLY A 483 4.15 -0.64 -10.54
N LYS A 484 5.47 -0.88 -10.67
CA LYS A 484 6.47 0.15 -10.39
C LYS A 484 6.42 1.19 -11.50
N THR A 485 6.37 2.46 -11.11
CA THR A 485 6.42 3.58 -12.05
C THR A 485 7.69 4.38 -11.86
N SER A 486 8.32 4.77 -12.97
CA SER A 486 9.39 5.76 -12.99
C SER A 486 9.02 6.89 -13.94
N ARG A 487 9.48 8.09 -13.61
CA ARG A 487 9.30 9.28 -14.43
C ARG A 487 10.60 10.06 -14.47
N HIS A 488 11.09 10.35 -15.66
CA HIS A 488 12.22 11.25 -15.84
C HIS A 488 11.99 12.18 -17.02
N LYS A 489 12.75 13.27 -17.04
CA LYS A 489 12.74 14.24 -18.13
C LYS A 489 14.08 14.16 -18.86
N GLU A 490 14.04 14.29 -20.17
CA GLU A 490 15.22 14.39 -21.00
C GLU A 490 15.00 15.38 -22.14
N VAL A 491 16.10 15.89 -22.69
CA VAL A 491 16.08 16.72 -23.89
C VAL A 491 16.59 15.87 -25.04
N ARG A 492 15.79 15.75 -26.11
CA ARG A 492 16.18 15.04 -27.33
C ARG A 492 16.55 16.03 -28.44
N PRO A 493 17.42 15.64 -29.38
CA PRO A 493 17.74 16.47 -30.53
C PRO A 493 16.49 16.79 -31.36
N ALA A 494 16.56 17.87 -32.14
CA ALA A 494 15.52 18.22 -33.12
C ALA A 494 15.30 17.07 -34.12
N ARG A 495 14.06 16.90 -34.58
CA ARG A 495 13.75 16.02 -35.71
C ARG A 495 14.21 16.67 -37.01
N PRO A 496 14.55 15.88 -38.05
CA PRO A 496 14.77 16.42 -39.38
C PRO A 496 13.56 17.24 -39.85
N PRO A 497 13.77 18.30 -40.65
CA PRO A 497 12.67 19.07 -41.21
C PRO A 497 11.67 18.18 -41.97
N LEU A 498 10.40 18.54 -41.91
CA LEU A 498 9.30 17.76 -42.46
C LEU A 498 8.39 18.63 -43.33
N ASP A 499 8.22 18.24 -44.58
CA ASP A 499 7.16 18.79 -45.42
C ASP A 499 5.82 18.18 -45.03
N ILE A 500 4.84 19.04 -44.79
CA ILE A 500 3.51 18.71 -44.31
C ILE A 500 2.46 19.47 -45.12
N ASP A 501 1.38 18.79 -45.46
CA ASP A 501 0.23 19.36 -46.11
C ASP A 501 -0.92 19.46 -45.11
N GLU A 502 -1.52 20.64 -45.02
CA GLU A 502 -2.68 20.93 -44.18
C GLU A 502 -3.90 21.25 -45.04
N ALA A 503 -5.06 20.75 -44.63
CA ALA A 503 -6.32 21.03 -45.29
C ALA A 503 -7.46 21.15 -44.28
N GLN A 504 -8.37 22.09 -44.50
CA GLN A 504 -9.54 22.27 -43.62
C GLN A 504 -10.82 22.00 -44.41
N PRO A 505 -11.32 20.75 -44.45
CA PRO A 505 -12.52 20.41 -45.22
C PRO A 505 -13.79 21.05 -44.65
N VAL A 506 -13.82 21.30 -43.34
CA VAL A 506 -14.86 22.03 -42.61
C VAL A 506 -14.23 22.80 -41.46
N VAL A 507 -14.92 23.82 -40.93
CA VAL A 507 -14.41 24.79 -39.94
C VAL A 507 -13.67 24.16 -38.74
N THR A 508 -14.08 22.98 -38.27
CA THR A 508 -13.50 22.37 -37.06
C THR A 508 -12.59 21.18 -37.33
N GLN A 509 -12.43 20.75 -38.59
CA GLN A 509 -11.63 19.59 -38.93
C GLN A 509 -10.40 20.00 -39.71
N VAL A 510 -9.28 19.38 -39.37
CA VAL A 510 -7.99 19.60 -40.00
C VAL A 510 -7.49 18.26 -40.52
N MET A 511 -7.00 18.24 -41.75
CA MET A 511 -6.24 17.14 -42.32
C MET A 511 -4.78 17.54 -42.26
N PHE A 512 -3.94 16.69 -41.68
CA PHE A 512 -2.50 16.94 -41.54
C PHE A 512 -1.75 15.73 -42.06
N GLY A 513 -0.96 15.89 -43.11
CA GLY A 513 -0.46 14.73 -43.85
C GLY A 513 0.52 15.04 -44.95
N LYS A 514 0.60 14.15 -45.94
CA LYS A 514 1.28 14.38 -47.22
C LYS A 514 0.32 14.08 -48.37
N TYR A 515 0.00 15.11 -49.15
CA TYR A 515 -0.90 15.04 -50.28
C TYR A 515 -0.12 14.76 -51.57
N ASP A 516 -0.48 13.68 -52.26
CA ASP A 516 0.03 13.36 -53.58
C ASP A 516 -0.93 13.88 -54.65
N VAL A 517 -0.50 14.91 -55.36
CA VAL A 517 -1.25 15.55 -56.45
C VAL A 517 -1.50 14.59 -57.61
N GLY A 518 -0.55 13.69 -57.90
CA GLY A 518 -0.63 12.78 -59.05
C GLY A 518 -1.77 11.79 -58.90
N SER A 519 -1.92 11.23 -57.70
CA SER A 519 -3.03 10.32 -57.35
C SER A 519 -4.28 11.05 -56.83
N GLY A 520 -4.16 12.33 -56.47
CA GLY A 520 -5.22 13.08 -55.81
C GLY A 520 -5.54 12.57 -54.40
N SER A 521 -4.59 11.92 -53.74
CA SER A 521 -4.80 11.19 -52.49
C SER A 521 -3.80 11.57 -51.40
N TRP A 522 -4.12 11.23 -50.15
CA TRP A 522 -3.21 11.43 -49.02
C TRP A 522 -2.40 10.15 -48.81
N SER A 523 -1.07 10.24 -48.89
CA SER A 523 -0.18 9.10 -48.65
C SER A 523 -0.11 8.71 -47.17
N LEU A 524 -0.18 9.71 -46.28
CA LEU A 524 -0.31 9.57 -44.84
C LEU A 524 -1.18 10.73 -44.34
N LEU A 525 -2.24 10.42 -43.60
CA LEU A 525 -3.21 11.41 -43.13
C LEU A 525 -3.48 11.22 -41.64
N SER A 526 -3.21 12.28 -40.87
CA SER A 526 -3.61 12.47 -39.50
C SER A 526 -4.80 13.42 -39.45
N PRO A 527 -6.02 12.87 -39.36
CA PRO A 527 -7.21 13.68 -39.21
C PRO A 527 -7.19 14.33 -37.82
N GLY A 528 -7.58 15.58 -37.71
CA GLY A 528 -7.61 16.31 -36.46
C GLY A 528 -8.79 17.23 -36.34
N THR A 529 -8.90 17.85 -35.18
CA THR A 529 -9.89 18.88 -34.89
C THR A 529 -9.20 20.13 -34.40
N PHE A 530 -9.57 21.26 -34.96
CA PHE A 530 -9.15 22.56 -34.48
C PHE A 530 -10.05 23.00 -33.33
N ASP A 531 -9.43 23.42 -32.24
CA ASP A 531 -10.09 24.05 -31.09
C ASP A 531 -9.74 25.54 -31.09
N ALA A 532 -10.71 26.35 -31.55
CA ALA A 532 -10.58 27.80 -31.63
C ALA A 532 -10.34 28.46 -30.28
N THR A 533 -10.79 27.85 -29.16
CA THR A 533 -10.62 28.45 -27.83
C THR A 533 -9.18 28.37 -27.33
N SER A 534 -8.47 27.32 -27.71
CA SER A 534 -7.08 27.08 -27.30
C SER A 534 -6.07 27.29 -28.44
N TYR A 535 -6.55 27.68 -29.62
CA TYR A 535 -5.79 27.73 -30.87
C TYR A 535 -4.89 26.50 -31.02
N SER A 536 -5.48 25.31 -30.85
CA SER A 536 -4.76 24.06 -30.95
C SER A 536 -5.49 23.04 -31.81
N THR A 537 -4.71 22.31 -32.60
CA THR A 537 -5.19 21.21 -33.43
C THR A 537 -4.78 19.91 -32.77
N THR A 538 -5.76 19.06 -32.43
CA THR A 538 -5.50 17.71 -31.91
C THR A 538 -5.74 16.71 -33.02
N PHE A 539 -4.77 15.85 -33.28
CA PHE A 539 -4.84 14.82 -34.31
C PHE A 539 -5.26 13.47 -33.71
N GLY A 540 -5.92 12.66 -34.53
CA GLY A 540 -6.28 11.28 -34.30
C GLY A 540 -5.35 10.34 -35.08
N ALA A 541 -5.39 9.06 -34.74
CA ALA A 541 -4.54 8.06 -35.39
C ALA A 541 -5.04 7.72 -36.82
N PRO A 542 -4.14 7.38 -37.76
CA PRO A 542 -2.68 7.30 -37.60
C PRO A 542 -2.02 8.67 -37.47
N TYR A 543 -0.93 8.75 -36.70
CA TYR A 543 -0.20 10.00 -36.44
C TYR A 543 0.98 10.16 -37.40
N LEU A 544 1.06 11.30 -38.09
CA LEU A 544 2.19 11.71 -38.91
C LEU A 544 3.37 12.00 -37.97
N ASP A 545 4.40 11.18 -38.06
CA ASP A 545 5.59 11.25 -37.19
C ASP A 545 5.26 11.31 -35.68
N ASN A 546 4.21 10.59 -35.25
CA ASN A 546 3.70 10.57 -33.87
C ASN A 546 3.23 11.94 -33.34
N ILE A 547 3.04 12.94 -34.21
CA ILE A 547 2.47 14.25 -33.86
C ILE A 547 0.98 14.06 -33.60
N HIS A 548 0.56 14.32 -32.36
CA HIS A 548 -0.83 14.24 -31.96
C HIS A 548 -1.43 15.60 -31.63
N ARG A 549 -0.61 16.65 -31.53
CA ARG A 549 -1.10 18.01 -31.35
C ARG A 549 -0.15 19.06 -31.93
N LEU A 550 -0.74 20.08 -32.53
CA LEU A 550 -0.10 21.35 -32.87
C LEU A 550 -0.77 22.44 -32.01
N PHE A 551 -0.01 23.23 -31.26
CA PHE A 551 -0.58 24.20 -30.32
C PHE A 551 0.35 25.38 -30.06
N ALA A 552 -0.17 26.40 -29.37
CA ALA A 552 0.58 27.59 -28.99
C ALA A 552 1.29 28.25 -30.19
N CYS A 553 0.56 28.39 -31.29
CA CYS A 553 1.01 29.14 -32.45
C CYS A 553 0.91 30.64 -32.15
N GLU A 554 2.03 31.36 -32.08
CA GLU A 554 2.04 32.78 -31.70
C GLU A 554 1.40 33.68 -32.77
N ASP A 555 0.39 34.46 -32.37
CA ASP A 555 -0.21 35.72 -32.90
C ASP A 555 -0.42 35.99 -34.41
N LYS A 556 -0.22 35.02 -35.31
CA LYS A 556 -0.40 35.27 -36.76
C LYS A 556 -1.01 34.14 -37.58
N ALA A 557 -1.29 32.95 -37.04
CA ALA A 557 -1.45 31.79 -37.92
C ALA A 557 -2.85 31.53 -38.50
N MET A 558 -3.97 31.81 -37.81
CA MET A 558 -5.20 31.05 -38.13
C MET A 558 -6.43 31.78 -38.67
N ASP A 559 -6.47 33.11 -38.71
CA ASP A 559 -7.67 33.81 -39.23
C ASP A 559 -7.59 34.30 -40.69
N LEU A 560 -6.41 34.33 -41.31
CA LEU A 560 -6.18 34.66 -42.74
C LEU A 560 -4.67 34.77 -43.08
N ALA A 561 -3.81 34.78 -42.06
CA ALA A 561 -2.36 34.87 -42.20
C ALA A 561 -1.64 33.50 -42.29
N LEU A 562 -2.36 32.45 -42.73
CA LEU A 562 -1.82 31.15 -43.19
C LEU A 562 -0.71 31.27 -44.26
N PHE A 563 -0.50 32.46 -44.82
CA PHE A 563 0.54 32.77 -45.80
C PHE A 563 1.89 33.19 -45.19
N ILE A 564 2.01 33.22 -43.86
CA ILE A 564 3.19 33.71 -43.15
C ILE A 564 3.69 32.62 -42.19
N ASP A 565 5.01 32.57 -42.04
CA ASP A 565 5.67 31.65 -41.13
C ASP A 565 5.08 31.73 -39.72
N ALA A 566 4.92 30.57 -39.07
CA ALA A 566 4.30 30.46 -37.76
C ALA A 566 5.19 29.68 -36.79
N ASP A 567 5.43 30.27 -35.62
CA ASP A 567 6.08 29.59 -34.51
C ASP A 567 5.02 28.92 -33.63
N CYS A 568 5.06 27.60 -33.58
CA CYS A 568 4.13 26.75 -32.87
C CYS A 568 4.87 25.73 -31.99
N LYS A 569 4.13 24.79 -31.41
CA LYS A 569 4.68 23.61 -30.73
C LYS A 569 4.03 22.34 -31.23
N PHE A 570 4.86 21.32 -31.48
CA PHE A 570 4.39 19.95 -31.64
C PHE A 570 4.36 19.22 -30.31
N GLU A 571 3.29 18.48 -30.05
CA GLU A 571 3.19 17.49 -28.98
C GLU A 571 3.20 16.09 -29.64
N ARG A 572 4.17 15.26 -29.24
CA ARG A 572 4.30 13.86 -29.69
C ARG A 572 4.05 12.91 -28.55
N HIS A 573 3.43 11.79 -28.86
CA HIS A 573 3.21 10.71 -27.89
C HIS A 573 3.64 9.39 -28.52
N ILE A 574 4.60 8.73 -27.87
CA ILE A 574 5.11 7.44 -28.27
C ILE A 574 4.82 6.47 -27.12
N SER A 575 4.12 5.39 -27.44
CA SER A 575 3.82 4.33 -26.49
C SER A 575 4.39 3.03 -27.03
N THR A 576 5.34 2.45 -26.29
CA THR A 576 5.96 1.16 -26.63
C THR A 576 5.80 0.21 -25.46
N LYS A 577 5.60 -1.07 -25.77
CA LYS A 577 5.56 -2.15 -24.79
C LYS A 577 6.69 -3.11 -25.10
N ASP A 578 7.57 -3.35 -24.13
CA ASP A 578 8.66 -4.31 -24.28
C ASP A 578 8.16 -5.76 -24.10
N THR A 579 9.05 -6.73 -24.31
CA THR A 579 8.78 -8.17 -24.14
C THR A 579 8.44 -8.56 -22.71
N ASN A 580 8.89 -7.78 -21.71
CA ASN A 580 8.58 -7.98 -20.29
C ASN A 580 7.20 -7.39 -19.91
N GLY A 581 6.53 -6.76 -20.88
CA GLY A 581 5.26 -6.09 -20.68
C GLY A 581 5.38 -4.73 -20.00
N THR A 582 6.59 -4.18 -19.89
CA THR A 582 6.83 -2.81 -19.45
C THR A 582 6.31 -1.86 -20.50
N LEU A 583 5.40 -0.98 -20.10
CA LEU A 583 4.88 0.08 -20.94
C LEU A 583 5.76 1.33 -20.76
N THR A 584 6.29 1.86 -21.85
CA THR A 584 7.01 3.14 -21.86
C THR A 584 6.21 4.14 -22.67
N GLU A 585 5.83 5.24 -22.02
CA GLU A 585 5.11 6.36 -22.61
C GLU A 585 6.04 7.57 -22.65
N ILE A 586 6.22 8.15 -23.82
CA ILE A 586 7.12 9.28 -24.07
C ILE A 586 6.28 10.41 -24.63
N ASP A 587 6.15 11.48 -23.85
CA ASP A 587 5.50 12.72 -24.27
C ASP A 587 6.58 13.77 -24.55
N CYS A 588 6.72 14.20 -25.80
CA CYS A 588 7.70 15.21 -26.20
C CYS A 588 7.00 16.48 -26.67
N ILE A 589 7.52 17.64 -26.24
CA ILE A 589 7.11 18.95 -26.73
C ILE A 589 8.32 19.58 -27.43
N SER A 590 8.18 19.95 -28.70
CA SER A 590 9.19 20.72 -29.44
C SER A 590 8.60 22.04 -29.93
N PRO A 591 9.37 23.14 -29.89
CA PRO A 591 9.05 24.30 -30.69
C PRO A 591 9.22 23.94 -32.17
N VAL A 592 8.33 24.44 -33.02
CA VAL A 592 8.37 24.24 -34.46
C VAL A 592 8.12 25.56 -35.17
N HIS A 593 8.94 25.84 -36.18
CA HIS A 593 8.74 26.92 -37.13
C HIS A 593 8.12 26.33 -38.40
N LEU A 594 6.91 26.79 -38.75
CA LEU A 594 6.17 26.36 -39.94
C LEU A 594 6.33 27.43 -41.02
N THR A 595 7.00 27.09 -42.12
CA THR A 595 7.20 27.98 -43.27
C THR A 595 6.18 27.67 -44.36
N PHE A 596 5.45 28.69 -44.83
CA PHE A 596 4.46 28.51 -45.90
C PHE A 596 5.13 28.36 -47.27
N ARG A 597 4.95 27.19 -47.89
CA ARG A 597 5.56 26.81 -49.17
C ARG A 597 4.67 27.10 -50.36
N GLY A 598 3.36 26.93 -50.19
CA GLY A 598 2.39 27.23 -51.22
C GLY A 598 1.03 26.61 -50.99
N VAL A 599 0.17 26.65 -52.00
CA VAL A 599 -1.18 26.10 -51.92
C VAL A 599 -1.50 25.29 -53.16
N TYR A 600 -2.06 24.10 -52.97
CA TYR A 600 -2.77 23.38 -54.01
C TYR A 600 -4.20 23.90 -54.05
N THR A 601 -4.61 24.51 -55.16
CA THR A 601 -5.99 24.99 -55.34
C THR A 601 -6.57 24.54 -56.65
N LYS A 602 -7.90 24.36 -56.67
CA LYS A 602 -8.61 23.89 -57.87
C LYS A 602 -8.81 25.05 -58.83
N MET A 603 -8.14 25.01 -59.98
CA MET A 603 -8.34 25.97 -61.07
C MET A 603 -9.14 25.31 -62.20
N GLY A 604 -10.45 25.54 -62.20
CA GLY A 604 -11.38 24.97 -63.18
C GLY A 604 -11.53 23.46 -63.08
N ALA A 605 -11.70 22.79 -64.23
CA ALA A 605 -11.87 21.34 -64.32
C ALA A 605 -10.54 20.55 -64.15
N SER A 606 -9.40 21.23 -64.28
CA SER A 606 -8.05 20.62 -64.40
C SER A 606 -7.43 20.07 -63.10
N GLY A 607 -8.23 19.74 -62.09
CA GLY A 607 -7.74 19.25 -60.80
C GLY A 607 -7.07 20.34 -59.94
N LEU A 608 -6.33 19.90 -58.91
CA LEU A 608 -5.55 20.78 -58.04
C LEU A 608 -4.23 21.15 -58.73
N LYS A 609 -3.90 22.45 -58.76
CA LYS A 609 -2.60 22.95 -59.20
C LYS A 609 -1.85 23.55 -58.02
N PHE A 610 -0.55 23.27 -57.93
CA PHE A 610 0.31 23.85 -56.92
C PHE A 610 0.74 25.25 -57.31
N PHE A 611 0.55 26.21 -56.42
CA PHE A 611 1.09 27.55 -56.52
C PHE A 611 2.18 27.67 -55.48
N SER A 612 3.44 27.62 -55.96
CA SER A 612 4.59 27.82 -55.09
C SER A 612 4.67 29.28 -54.64
N PHE A 613 4.91 29.46 -53.36
CA PHE A 613 5.22 30.74 -52.74
C PHE A 613 6.73 30.84 -52.45
N GLU A 614 7.54 29.96 -53.01
CA GLU A 614 8.98 30.11 -52.99
C GLU A 614 9.49 31.01 -54.11
N GLY A 615 10.74 31.43 -53.99
CA GLY A 615 11.38 32.35 -54.93
C GLY A 615 10.81 33.78 -54.87
N GLU A 616 11.23 34.59 -55.84
CA GLU A 616 10.93 36.03 -55.87
C GLU A 616 9.43 36.33 -56.02
N ARG A 617 8.71 35.57 -56.84
CA ARG A 617 7.25 35.77 -57.01
C ARG A 617 6.50 35.50 -55.71
N GLY A 618 6.80 34.40 -55.04
CA GLY A 618 6.17 34.06 -53.78
C GLY A 618 6.53 35.02 -52.64
N LYS A 619 7.77 35.53 -52.64
CA LYS A 619 8.20 36.60 -51.73
C LYS A 619 7.35 37.86 -51.92
N LEU A 620 7.16 38.33 -53.16
CA LEU A 620 6.36 39.50 -53.47
C LEU A 620 4.88 39.33 -53.06
N VAL A 621 4.31 38.13 -53.25
CA VAL A 621 2.95 37.82 -52.78
C VAL A 621 2.88 37.83 -51.25
N ARG A 622 3.85 37.23 -50.54
CA ARG A 622 3.90 37.26 -49.07
C ARG A 622 4.03 38.68 -48.52
N GLU A 623 4.87 39.51 -49.13
CA GLU A 623 5.04 40.92 -48.73
C GLU A 623 3.75 41.72 -48.95
N SER A 624 3.09 41.50 -50.09
CA SER A 624 1.80 42.12 -50.38
C SER A 624 0.73 41.70 -49.36
N LEU A 625 0.63 40.41 -49.05
CA LEU A 625 -0.30 39.89 -48.04
C LEU A 625 0.01 40.42 -46.63
N ARG A 626 1.29 40.49 -46.25
CA ARG A 626 1.72 41.11 -44.98
C ARG A 626 1.27 42.57 -44.90
N SER A 627 1.39 43.32 -45.98
CA SER A 627 0.95 44.72 -46.05
C SER A 627 -0.57 44.84 -45.90
N VAL A 628 -1.35 44.00 -46.61
CA VAL A 628 -2.82 44.01 -46.50
C VAL A 628 -3.27 43.67 -45.08
N MET A 629 -2.69 42.63 -44.47
CA MET A 629 -3.02 42.22 -43.11
C MET A 629 -2.65 43.27 -42.06
N LYS A 630 -1.53 43.97 -42.25
CA LYS A 630 -1.14 45.10 -41.40
C LYS A 630 -2.19 46.21 -41.48
N ASN A 631 -2.61 46.59 -42.68
CA ASN A 631 -3.62 47.63 -42.89
C ASN A 631 -4.99 47.23 -42.29
N LEU A 632 -5.41 45.97 -42.43
CA LEU A 632 -6.66 45.48 -41.83
C LEU A 632 -6.65 45.59 -40.30
N ARG A 633 -5.52 45.24 -39.65
CA ARG A 633 -5.37 45.39 -38.20
C ARG A 633 -5.40 46.85 -37.76
N GLU A 634 -4.81 47.74 -38.54
CA GLU A 634 -4.87 49.19 -38.26
C GLU A 634 -6.30 49.73 -38.38
N VAL A 635 -7.08 49.24 -39.36
CA VAL A 635 -8.51 49.58 -39.49
C VAL A 635 -9.32 49.04 -38.31
N GLU A 636 -9.14 47.78 -37.91
CA GLU A 636 -9.82 47.20 -36.74
C GLU A 636 -9.47 47.91 -35.43
N GLN A 637 -8.24 48.42 -35.29
CA GLN A 637 -7.84 49.20 -34.12
C GLN A 637 -8.39 50.62 -34.13
N SER A 638 -8.79 51.13 -35.29
CA SER A 638 -9.36 52.47 -35.45
C SER A 638 -10.89 52.52 -35.28
N GLN A 639 -11.54 51.36 -35.27
CA GLN A 639 -12.98 51.17 -34.98
C GLN A 639 -13.17 50.79 -33.52
#